data_AF-A0A949RZ45-F1
#
_entry.id   AF-A0A949RZ45-F1
#
_cell.length_a   1.000
_cell.length_b   1.000
_cell.length_c   1.000
_cell.angle_alpha   90.00
_cell.angle_beta   90.00
_cell.angle_gamma   90.00
#
_symmetry.space_group_name_H-M   'P 1'
#
loop_
_entity.id
_entity.type
_entity.pdbx_description
1 polymer ?
#
loop_
_entity_poly.entity_id
_entity_poly.type
_entity_poly.pdbx_seq_one_letter_code
_entity_poly.pdbx_strand_id
1 'polypeptide(L)'
;MPSRAPRPPAMPSKKNPSLRLLLILLSAALLTEACLEMHRVAWGTGVWLGEFSLKWAVGFFGFVLASLGLLALVLTLAWAPRRLDPARAALLRLRTRLGFLRWVFIAAFALAPAWFFQYTLWGVVFTGNGIRLLVWVLSMLGMAILLGRGDALLVWKDALTAALVGSAVVGASIPLAGVTSYPFSLGWSEGNRLWDYSILFGRARYVFPADSQLTPFLDVGRQLIGGLPFLYPNLTIFQERLWLGLMGIAPYVLVGLCVFYLPKQKNGAAWALAGLWGFLFLRQGPIHPPLLISAAVVALAWRRPLWISLPLLAAAGYFASVSRFTWAFAPAIWAGTLWLASAGLDNGRLAARDWGRAILLALAGLLGGLVLPQLTGLLAGTGNASVLRAAESMGRQPLLWYRLLPNSTYNLGILVNLVIAVAPLVIVLLFAVRQKLWTLNPWQRLAILGALTAFLLVGLVASTKIGGGGDLHNLDMFLIGLLFCAGMVWEKTDRLRFLDDASLSIGMRVVFIALVALPAYGALMRLRPLLYADDFNRLKVLTDVADPYADPRVLGLLPPRVEVDDALALVREYAANARTRGEVLFMDQRQLLAFGYIKDVPLVAEYEKKYLMDQAMGETAAQTFPAFYRDLAARRFALIVSDPLRLPIKDSDYSFGEENNAWVKWVAAPILCYYEPAVTLAEFRIQLLVPLKTVSPDCVMPLP
;
A
#
# COMPACT_ATOMS: atom_id res chain seq x y z
N MET A 1 -33.05 -3.05 67.00
CA MET A 1 -32.04 -2.82 65.95
C MET A 1 -32.68 -3.07 64.58
N PRO A 2 -33.05 -2.03 63.81
CA PRO A 2 -33.56 -2.23 62.44
C PRO A 2 -32.40 -2.29 61.44
N SER A 3 -32.53 -3.22 60.50
CA SER A 3 -31.61 -3.53 59.42
C SER A 3 -31.40 -2.34 58.47
N ARG A 4 -30.13 -1.97 58.25
CA ARG A 4 -29.75 -1.01 57.21
C ARG A 4 -29.95 -1.65 55.84
N ALA A 5 -30.83 -1.07 55.03
CA ALA A 5 -30.95 -1.36 53.61
C ALA A 5 -29.59 -1.18 52.88
N PRO A 6 -29.28 -2.02 51.87
CA PRO A 6 -28.07 -1.87 51.09
C PRO A 6 -28.07 -0.53 50.35
N ARG A 7 -27.00 0.26 50.55
CA ARG A 7 -26.77 1.51 49.80
C ARG A 7 -26.76 1.20 48.30
N PRO A 8 -27.41 2.01 47.45
CA PRO A 8 -27.29 1.87 46.01
C PRO A 8 -25.82 2.00 45.59
N PRO A 9 -25.36 1.25 44.57
CA PRO A 9 -23.99 1.36 44.09
C PRO A 9 -23.69 2.81 43.72
N ALA A 10 -22.58 3.33 44.24
CA ALA A 10 -22.09 4.67 43.93
C ALA A 10 -22.04 4.87 42.41
N MET A 11 -22.70 5.93 41.93
CA MET A 11 -22.64 6.33 40.52
C MET A 11 -21.16 6.47 40.10
N PRO A 12 -20.73 5.87 38.97
CA PRO A 12 -19.38 6.08 38.48
C PRO A 12 -19.21 7.53 38.01
N SER A 13 -18.38 8.23 38.79
CA SER A 13 -17.52 9.39 38.58
C SER A 13 -17.98 10.56 37.68
N LYS A 14 -17.75 11.77 38.22
CA LYS A 14 -17.74 13.07 37.53
C LYS A 14 -17.05 12.94 36.15
N LYS A 15 -17.85 12.99 35.08
CA LYS A 15 -17.40 12.83 33.69
C LYS A 15 -16.47 13.98 33.27
N ASN A 16 -15.34 13.61 32.68
CA ASN A 16 -14.20 14.45 32.34
C ASN A 16 -14.57 15.61 31.36
N PRO A 17 -14.53 16.90 31.77
CA PRO A 17 -14.96 18.03 30.94
C PRO A 17 -14.08 18.24 29.70
N SER A 18 -12.79 17.91 29.78
CA SER A 18 -11.83 18.01 28.67
C SER A 18 -12.18 17.11 27.48
N LEU A 19 -12.67 15.89 27.74
CA LEU A 19 -13.10 14.95 26.69
C LEU A 19 -14.31 15.49 25.92
N ARG A 20 -15.26 16.08 26.64
CA ARG A 20 -16.46 16.68 26.04
C ARG A 20 -16.07 17.82 25.13
N LEU A 21 -15.18 18.70 25.60
CA LEU A 21 -14.68 19.82 24.82
C LEU A 21 -13.94 19.34 23.57
N LEU A 22 -13.04 18.35 23.72
CA LEU A 22 -12.31 17.78 22.58
C LEU A 22 -13.25 17.17 21.54
N LEU A 23 -14.25 16.39 21.96
CA LEU A 23 -15.25 15.82 21.06
C LEU A 23 -16.01 16.92 20.31
N ILE A 24 -16.47 17.96 21.01
CA ILE A 24 -17.19 19.09 20.40
C ILE A 24 -16.30 19.80 19.37
N LEU A 25 -15.05 20.12 19.72
CA LEU A 25 -14.12 20.82 18.83
C LEU A 25 -13.79 19.99 17.57
N LEU A 26 -13.51 18.69 17.73
CA LEU A 26 -13.23 17.81 16.60
C LEU A 26 -14.45 17.62 15.70
N SER A 27 -15.65 17.46 16.27
CA SER A 27 -16.90 17.40 15.50
C SER A 27 -17.19 18.71 14.77
N ALA A 28 -17.02 19.85 15.43
CA ALA A 28 -17.21 21.16 14.82
C ALA A 28 -16.22 21.40 13.66
N ALA A 29 -14.95 21.06 13.84
CA ALA A 29 -13.94 21.16 12.79
C ALA A 29 -14.29 20.28 11.58
N LEU A 30 -14.62 19.01 11.81
CA LEU A 30 -15.00 18.07 10.74
C LEU A 30 -16.25 18.54 9.97
N LEU A 31 -17.30 18.95 10.68
CA LEU A 31 -18.55 19.40 10.06
C LEU A 31 -18.35 20.72 9.29
N THR A 32 -17.50 21.62 9.80
CA THR A 32 -17.13 22.86 9.11
C THR A 32 -16.38 22.57 7.81
N GLU A 33 -15.34 21.72 7.87
CA GLU A 33 -14.59 21.29 6.68
C GLU A 33 -15.50 20.62 5.64
N ALA A 34 -16.43 19.77 6.08
CA ALA A 34 -17.40 19.14 5.19
C ALA A 34 -18.34 20.17 4.53
N CYS A 35 -18.77 21.21 5.26
CA CYS A 35 -19.58 22.29 4.69
C CYS A 35 -18.78 23.16 3.70
N LEU A 36 -17.52 23.46 4.00
CA LEU A 36 -16.63 24.20 3.08
C LEU A 36 -16.34 23.39 1.79
N GLU A 37 -16.21 22.08 1.91
CA GLU A 37 -16.10 21.19 0.74
C GLU A 37 -17.39 21.18 -0.08
N MET A 38 -18.56 21.01 0.56
CA MET A 38 -19.86 21.05 -0.12
C MET A 38 -20.11 22.40 -0.80
N HIS A 39 -19.71 23.51 -0.18
CA HIS A 39 -19.79 24.84 -0.78
C HIS A 39 -18.95 24.94 -2.05
N ARG A 40 -17.69 24.49 -2.02
CA ARG A 40 -16.80 24.50 -3.19
C ARG A 40 -17.33 23.69 -4.37
N VAL A 41 -18.05 22.61 -4.08
CA VAL A 41 -18.71 21.79 -5.11
C VAL A 41 -19.95 22.49 -5.67
N ALA A 42 -20.74 23.13 -4.80
CA ALA A 42 -22.03 23.72 -5.18
C ALA A 42 -21.90 25.12 -5.83
N TRP A 43 -20.85 25.87 -5.50
CA TRP A 43 -20.60 27.22 -6.00
C TRP A 43 -20.08 27.20 -7.46
N GLY A 44 -20.57 28.10 -8.31
CA GLY A 44 -20.22 28.15 -9.74
C GLY A 44 -21.11 27.29 -10.64
N THR A 45 -22.18 26.71 -10.10
CA THR A 45 -23.06 25.75 -10.80
C THR A 45 -24.26 26.40 -11.48
N GLY A 46 -24.55 27.67 -11.21
CA GLY A 46 -25.67 28.38 -11.83
C GLY A 46 -25.82 29.82 -11.34
N VAL A 47 -26.93 30.48 -11.67
CA VAL A 47 -27.16 31.90 -11.35
C VAL A 47 -28.47 32.14 -10.57
N TRP A 48 -29.00 31.12 -9.89
CA TRP A 48 -30.28 31.23 -9.18
C TRP A 48 -30.17 32.05 -7.90
N LEU A 49 -29.10 31.83 -7.11
CA LEU A 49 -28.77 32.62 -5.93
C LEU A 49 -27.25 32.79 -5.87
N GLY A 50 -26.74 33.97 -6.22
CA GLY A 50 -25.30 34.12 -6.45
C GLY A 50 -24.84 33.18 -7.57
N GLU A 51 -23.82 32.37 -7.31
CA GLU A 51 -23.32 31.37 -8.26
C GLU A 51 -23.86 29.94 -8.02
N PHE A 52 -24.96 29.79 -7.29
CA PHE A 52 -25.62 28.49 -7.11
C PHE A 52 -26.69 28.24 -8.19
N SER A 53 -26.76 27.01 -8.70
CA SER A 53 -28.01 26.49 -9.30
C SER A 53 -29.04 26.17 -8.20
N LEU A 54 -30.33 26.16 -8.51
CA LEU A 54 -31.38 25.86 -7.52
C LEU A 54 -31.17 24.49 -6.84
N LYS A 55 -30.78 23.47 -7.61
CA LYS A 55 -30.54 22.11 -7.10
C LYS A 55 -29.38 22.11 -6.09
N TRP A 56 -28.27 22.76 -6.45
CA TRP A 56 -27.08 22.84 -5.61
C TRP A 56 -27.26 23.75 -4.40
N ALA A 57 -28.05 24.83 -4.52
CA ALA A 57 -28.43 25.66 -3.37
C ALA A 57 -29.22 24.83 -2.35
N VAL A 58 -30.28 24.13 -2.77
CA VAL A 58 -31.08 23.27 -1.88
C VAL A 58 -30.21 22.18 -1.24
N GLY A 59 -29.34 21.54 -2.04
CA GLY A 59 -28.40 20.54 -1.55
C GLY A 59 -27.42 21.08 -0.49
N PHE A 60 -26.80 22.23 -0.75
CA PHE A 60 -25.85 22.87 0.15
C PHE A 60 -26.52 23.33 1.45
N PHE A 61 -27.61 24.11 1.39
CA PHE A 61 -28.28 24.59 2.60
C PHE A 61 -28.89 23.44 3.40
N GLY A 62 -29.45 22.42 2.73
CA GLY A 62 -29.88 21.19 3.38
C GLY A 62 -28.75 20.46 4.11
N PHE A 63 -27.57 20.39 3.49
CA PHE A 63 -26.37 19.81 4.10
C PHE A 63 -25.88 20.62 5.31
N VAL A 64 -25.88 21.95 5.23
CA VAL A 64 -25.53 22.82 6.36
C VAL A 64 -26.50 22.61 7.53
N LEU A 65 -27.80 22.56 7.27
CA LEU A 65 -28.81 22.28 8.29
C LEU A 65 -28.60 20.90 8.94
N ALA A 66 -28.28 19.87 8.15
CA ALA A 66 -27.95 18.54 8.66
C ALA A 66 -26.69 18.56 9.55
N SER A 67 -25.64 19.29 9.12
CA SER A 67 -24.42 19.49 9.90
C SER A 67 -24.67 20.22 11.23
N LEU A 68 -25.51 21.26 11.23
CA LEU A 68 -25.92 21.96 12.45
C LEU A 68 -26.72 21.01 13.38
N GLY A 69 -27.59 20.18 12.82
CA GLY A 69 -28.31 19.14 13.57
C GLY A 69 -27.37 18.12 14.21
N LEU A 70 -26.34 17.65 13.49
CA LEU A 70 -25.31 16.76 14.03
C LEU A 70 -24.50 17.42 15.15
N LEU A 71 -24.12 18.70 14.99
CA LEU A 71 -23.42 19.45 16.02
C LEU A 71 -24.29 19.63 17.27
N ALA A 72 -25.58 19.97 17.10
CA ALA A 72 -26.54 20.07 18.20
C ALA A 72 -26.71 18.73 18.93
N LEU A 73 -26.70 17.61 18.19
CA LEU A 73 -26.71 16.27 18.77
C LEU A 73 -25.45 16.00 19.61
N VAL A 74 -24.26 16.34 19.11
CA VAL A 74 -22.99 16.22 19.85
C VAL A 74 -22.99 17.07 21.12
N LEU A 75 -23.44 18.33 21.04
CA LEU A 75 -23.58 19.23 22.20
C LEU A 75 -24.57 18.66 23.23
N THR A 76 -25.70 18.12 22.77
CA THR A 76 -26.70 17.50 23.64
C THR A 76 -26.14 16.24 24.31
N LEU A 77 -25.42 15.38 23.59
CA LEU A 77 -24.72 14.23 24.17
C LEU A 77 -23.67 14.63 25.21
N ALA A 78 -22.97 15.74 24.97
CA ALA A 78 -21.94 16.24 25.87
C ALA A 78 -22.52 16.83 27.17
N TRP A 79 -23.59 17.62 27.10
CA TRP A 79 -24.07 18.43 28.22
C TRP A 79 -25.41 17.98 28.81
N ALA A 80 -26.32 17.43 28.00
CA ALA A 80 -27.66 17.02 28.42
C ALA A 80 -28.05 15.62 27.89
N PRO A 81 -27.24 14.56 28.14
CA PRO A 81 -27.45 13.25 27.52
C PRO A 81 -28.80 12.61 27.87
N ARG A 82 -29.41 12.97 29.01
CA ARG A 82 -30.73 12.49 29.43
C ARG A 82 -31.85 12.89 28.46
N ARG A 83 -31.70 14.03 27.75
CA ARG A 83 -32.69 14.45 26.74
C ARG A 83 -32.78 13.47 25.56
N LEU A 84 -31.75 12.64 25.37
CA LEU A 84 -31.67 11.65 24.30
C LEU A 84 -32.04 10.24 24.77
N ASP A 85 -32.46 10.05 26.03
CA ASP A 85 -32.84 8.73 26.56
C ASP A 85 -33.98 8.07 25.77
N PRO A 86 -35.04 8.77 25.32
CA PRO A 86 -36.09 8.16 24.48
C PRO A 86 -35.54 7.64 23.14
N ALA A 87 -34.72 8.45 22.45
CA ALA A 87 -34.09 8.08 21.19
C ALA A 87 -33.10 6.92 21.37
N ARG A 88 -32.30 6.97 22.44
CA ARG A 88 -31.39 5.88 22.83
C ARG A 88 -32.17 4.59 23.07
N ALA A 89 -33.27 4.62 23.82
CA ALA A 89 -34.10 3.44 24.08
C ALA A 89 -34.75 2.90 22.81
N ALA A 90 -35.17 3.77 21.88
CA ALA A 90 -35.66 3.35 20.56
C ALA A 90 -34.57 2.63 19.74
N LEU A 91 -33.36 3.20 19.66
CA LEU A 91 -32.23 2.59 18.96
C LEU A 91 -31.80 1.25 19.56
N LEU A 92 -31.79 1.15 20.89
CA LEU A 92 -31.49 -0.11 21.58
C LEU A 92 -32.54 -1.19 21.26
N ARG A 93 -33.84 -0.83 21.28
CA ARG A 93 -34.93 -1.73 20.89
C ARG A 93 -34.85 -2.15 19.43
N LEU A 94 -34.50 -1.23 18.52
CA LEU A 94 -34.27 -1.56 17.12
C LEU A 94 -33.11 -2.55 17.00
N ARG A 95 -31.97 -2.25 17.62
CA ARG A 95 -30.76 -3.10 17.58
C ARG A 95 -31.03 -4.52 18.09
N THR A 96 -31.85 -4.70 19.13
CA THR A 96 -32.18 -6.03 19.65
C THR A 96 -33.16 -6.79 18.75
N ARG A 97 -34.08 -6.10 18.05
CA ARG A 97 -35.03 -6.71 17.12
C ARG A 97 -34.42 -7.16 15.79
N LEU A 98 -33.29 -6.59 15.38
CA LEU A 98 -32.69 -6.85 14.07
C LEU A 98 -32.18 -8.30 13.88
N GLY A 99 -31.97 -9.09 14.93
CA GLY A 99 -31.56 -10.49 14.81
C GLY A 99 -30.36 -10.69 13.87
N PHE A 100 -30.52 -11.51 12.83
CA PHE A 100 -29.49 -11.73 11.80
C PHE A 100 -29.25 -10.51 10.88
N LEU A 101 -30.30 -9.72 10.55
CA LEU A 101 -30.18 -8.52 9.71
C LEU A 101 -29.20 -7.50 10.28
N ARG A 102 -28.99 -7.52 11.60
CA ARG A 102 -27.94 -6.76 12.27
C ARG A 102 -26.57 -6.95 11.64
N TRP A 103 -26.20 -8.17 11.27
CA TRP A 103 -24.91 -8.47 10.64
C TRP A 103 -24.83 -7.98 9.19
N VAL A 104 -25.96 -7.99 8.47
CA VAL A 104 -26.07 -7.38 7.14
C VAL A 104 -25.83 -5.87 7.22
N PHE A 105 -26.45 -5.19 8.19
CA PHE A 105 -26.21 -3.76 8.40
C PHE A 105 -24.79 -3.45 8.87
N ILE A 106 -24.18 -4.30 9.72
CA ILE A 106 -22.76 -4.16 10.08
C ILE A 106 -21.87 -4.23 8.83
N ALA A 107 -22.09 -5.22 7.96
CA ALA A 107 -21.35 -5.34 6.71
C ALA A 107 -21.60 -4.12 5.79
N ALA A 108 -22.85 -3.67 5.68
CA ALA A 108 -23.21 -2.48 4.90
C ALA A 108 -22.48 -1.23 5.41
N PHE A 109 -22.46 -0.98 6.72
CA PHE A 109 -21.71 0.15 7.30
C PHE A 109 -20.20 0.01 7.12
N ALA A 110 -19.65 -1.20 7.21
CA ALA A 110 -18.22 -1.42 6.96
C ALA A 110 -17.85 -1.09 5.50
N LEU A 111 -18.69 -1.49 4.54
CA LEU A 111 -18.47 -1.33 3.10
C LEU A 111 -18.88 0.05 2.58
N ALA A 112 -19.78 0.77 3.26
CA ALA A 112 -20.38 2.01 2.78
C ALA A 112 -19.38 3.08 2.31
N PRO A 113 -18.27 3.38 3.03
CA PRO A 113 -17.30 4.38 2.56
C PRO A 113 -16.61 3.96 1.26
N ALA A 114 -16.17 2.69 1.18
CA ALA A 114 -15.55 2.15 -0.02
C ALA A 114 -16.54 2.12 -1.19
N TRP A 115 -17.75 1.62 -0.95
CA TRP A 115 -18.81 1.57 -1.95
C TRP A 115 -19.16 2.97 -2.48
N PHE A 116 -19.39 3.93 -1.58
CA PHE A 116 -19.77 5.29 -1.92
C PHE A 116 -18.69 5.99 -2.76
N PHE A 117 -17.41 5.89 -2.39
CA PHE A 117 -16.34 6.59 -3.12
C PHE A 117 -15.76 5.83 -4.33
N GLN A 118 -15.97 4.52 -4.46
CA GLN A 118 -15.45 3.73 -5.59
C GLN A 118 -16.50 3.32 -6.61
N TYR A 119 -17.78 3.23 -6.22
CA TYR A 119 -18.84 2.69 -7.07
C TYR A 119 -19.97 3.70 -7.32
N THR A 120 -19.78 4.95 -6.89
CA THR A 120 -20.68 6.05 -7.22
C THR A 120 -19.90 7.25 -7.75
N LEU A 121 -20.59 8.16 -8.45
CA LEU A 121 -19.98 9.37 -9.02
C LEU A 121 -19.47 10.34 -7.94
N TRP A 122 -19.96 10.20 -6.71
CA TRP A 122 -19.57 11.05 -5.58
C TRP A 122 -18.10 10.91 -5.19
N GLY A 123 -17.43 9.82 -5.58
CA GLY A 123 -15.98 9.68 -5.43
C GLY A 123 -15.16 10.64 -6.30
N VAL A 124 -15.72 11.11 -7.42
CA VAL A 124 -15.14 12.18 -8.25
C VAL A 124 -15.41 13.54 -7.63
N VAL A 125 -16.63 13.75 -7.12
CA VAL A 125 -17.10 15.05 -6.62
C VAL A 125 -16.43 15.39 -5.28
N PHE A 126 -16.38 14.44 -4.36
CA PHE A 126 -15.86 14.66 -3.00
C PHE A 126 -14.44 14.11 -2.90
N THR A 127 -13.46 14.95 -3.22
CA THR A 127 -12.03 14.63 -3.12
C THR A 127 -11.38 15.19 -1.87
N GLY A 128 -12.08 16.02 -1.10
CA GLY A 128 -11.56 16.68 0.09
C GLY A 128 -11.64 15.81 1.34
N ASN A 129 -11.07 16.34 2.43
CA ASN A 129 -10.99 15.63 3.70
C ASN A 129 -12.34 15.59 4.43
N GLY A 130 -13.13 16.66 4.33
CA GLY A 130 -14.31 16.89 5.17
C GLY A 130 -15.39 15.83 4.96
N ILE A 131 -15.89 15.69 3.73
CA ILE A 131 -16.98 14.76 3.42
C ILE A 131 -16.50 13.31 3.51
N ARG A 132 -15.26 13.02 3.10
CA ARG A 132 -14.67 11.67 3.20
C ARG A 132 -14.57 11.19 4.64
N LEU A 133 -14.02 12.02 5.53
CA LEU A 133 -13.95 11.72 6.95
C LEU A 133 -15.34 11.66 7.59
N LEU A 134 -16.27 12.53 7.21
CA LEU A 134 -17.63 12.53 7.74
C LEU A 134 -18.37 11.23 7.42
N VAL A 135 -18.39 10.83 6.14
CA VAL A 135 -19.00 9.55 5.71
C VAL A 135 -18.37 8.39 6.47
N TRP A 136 -17.03 8.36 6.54
CA TRP A 136 -16.33 7.29 7.23
C TRP A 136 -16.65 7.22 8.73
N VAL A 137 -16.59 8.35 9.44
CA VAL A 137 -16.90 8.42 10.88
C VAL A 137 -18.35 8.03 11.17
N LEU A 138 -19.31 8.53 10.39
CA LEU A 138 -20.72 8.17 10.55
C LEU A 138 -20.95 6.67 10.30
N SER A 139 -20.29 6.10 9.29
CA SER A 139 -20.32 4.65 9.05
C SER A 139 -19.75 3.86 10.23
N MET A 140 -18.63 4.30 10.80
CA MET A 140 -18.03 3.63 11.96
C MET A 140 -18.88 3.75 13.21
N LEU A 141 -19.54 4.88 13.43
CA LEU A 141 -20.50 5.05 14.53
C LEU A 141 -21.71 4.13 14.37
N GLY A 142 -22.29 4.05 13.17
CA GLY A 142 -23.39 3.13 12.87
C GLY A 142 -23.00 1.68 13.13
N MET A 143 -21.82 1.27 12.67
CA MET A 143 -21.29 -0.07 12.93
C MET A 143 -21.03 -0.34 14.42
N ALA A 144 -20.44 0.62 15.15
CA ALA A 144 -20.16 0.48 16.57
C ALA A 144 -21.45 0.31 17.41
N ILE A 145 -22.49 1.08 17.09
CA ILE A 145 -23.81 0.96 17.73
C ILE A 145 -24.37 -0.44 17.52
N LEU A 146 -24.29 -0.95 16.28
CA LEU A 146 -24.75 -2.28 15.92
C LEU A 146 -23.86 -3.39 16.46
N LEU A 147 -22.61 -3.17 16.85
CA LEU A 147 -21.78 -4.21 17.49
C LEU A 147 -22.13 -4.42 18.98
N GLY A 148 -22.69 -3.40 19.64
CA GLY A 148 -23.01 -3.45 21.07
C GLY A 148 -24.07 -4.49 21.47
N ARG A 149 -23.84 -5.19 22.59
CA ARG A 149 -24.72 -6.28 23.08
C ARG A 149 -25.49 -5.97 24.38
N GLY A 150 -25.13 -4.91 25.11
CA GLY A 150 -25.78 -4.52 26.38
C GLY A 150 -26.50 -3.17 26.31
N ASP A 151 -27.00 -2.63 27.42
CA ASP A 151 -27.84 -1.41 27.43
C ASP A 151 -27.11 -0.11 27.09
N ALA A 152 -25.80 -0.17 26.87
CA ALA A 152 -25.02 0.93 26.32
C ALA A 152 -25.19 1.03 24.80
N LEU A 153 -25.39 2.26 24.30
CA LEU A 153 -25.49 2.52 22.86
C LEU A 153 -24.11 2.40 22.20
N LEU A 154 -23.06 2.91 22.85
CA LEU A 154 -21.69 2.87 22.40
C LEU A 154 -20.80 2.34 23.52
N VAL A 155 -19.99 1.33 23.22
CA VAL A 155 -18.99 0.76 24.13
C VAL A 155 -17.62 0.95 23.50
N TRP A 156 -16.61 1.27 24.31
CA TRP A 156 -15.24 1.55 23.84
C TRP A 156 -14.68 0.45 22.93
N LYS A 157 -14.81 -0.82 23.34
CA LYS A 157 -14.32 -1.97 22.57
C LYS A 157 -15.03 -2.09 21.22
N ASP A 158 -16.35 -1.92 21.19
CA ASP A 158 -17.14 -2.00 19.96
C ASP A 158 -16.80 -0.84 19.00
N ALA A 159 -16.54 0.36 19.53
CA ALA A 159 -16.08 1.50 18.74
C ALA A 159 -14.67 1.29 18.15
N LEU A 160 -13.75 0.72 18.93
CA LEU A 160 -12.41 0.37 18.46
C LEU A 160 -12.45 -0.75 17.41
N THR A 161 -13.27 -1.78 17.62
CA THR A 161 -13.52 -2.84 16.62
C THR A 161 -14.13 -2.25 15.35
N ALA A 162 -15.08 -1.32 15.49
CA ALA A 162 -15.69 -0.67 14.35
C ALA A 162 -14.63 0.10 13.54
N ALA A 163 -13.88 0.98 14.20
CA ALA A 163 -12.80 1.74 13.59
C ALA A 163 -11.78 0.83 12.89
N LEU A 164 -11.36 -0.26 13.53
CA LEU A 164 -10.43 -1.24 12.96
C LEU A 164 -10.98 -1.90 11.70
N VAL A 165 -12.20 -2.45 11.74
CA VAL A 165 -12.79 -3.16 10.60
C VAL A 165 -13.02 -2.21 9.43
N GLY A 166 -13.58 -1.02 9.66
CA GLY A 166 -13.79 -0.07 8.56
C GLY A 166 -12.49 0.51 8.02
N SER A 167 -11.48 0.70 8.87
CA SER A 167 -10.12 1.05 8.41
C SER A 167 -9.57 -0.04 7.51
N ALA A 168 -9.73 -1.31 7.89
CA ALA A 168 -9.23 -2.43 7.12
C ALA A 168 -9.95 -2.61 5.78
N VAL A 169 -11.27 -2.37 5.73
CA VAL A 169 -12.03 -2.36 4.47
C VAL A 169 -11.53 -1.25 3.55
N VAL A 170 -11.45 -0.01 4.04
CA VAL A 170 -10.93 1.13 3.25
C VAL A 170 -9.49 0.89 2.80
N GLY A 171 -8.67 0.27 3.65
CA GLY A 171 -7.38 -0.27 3.28
C GLY A 171 -7.55 -1.22 2.09
N ALA A 172 -8.17 -2.38 2.28
CA ALA A 172 -8.30 -3.46 1.30
C ALA A 172 -8.83 -2.99 -0.08
N SER A 173 -9.66 -1.96 -0.12
CA SER A 173 -10.19 -1.35 -1.34
C SER A 173 -9.14 -0.84 -2.35
N ILE A 174 -7.97 -0.36 -1.92
CA ILE A 174 -6.98 0.23 -2.85
C ILE A 174 -6.27 -0.82 -3.74
N PRO A 175 -5.70 -1.94 -3.23
CA PRO A 175 -5.11 -2.94 -4.11
C PRO A 175 -6.15 -3.62 -5.00
N LEU A 176 -7.42 -3.64 -4.58
CA LEU A 176 -8.53 -4.14 -5.38
C LEU A 176 -9.03 -3.12 -6.43
N ALA A 177 -8.68 -1.85 -6.31
CA ALA A 177 -9.07 -0.81 -7.26
C ALA A 177 -8.49 -1.04 -8.67
N GLY A 178 -7.33 -1.70 -8.76
CA GLY A 178 -6.69 -2.02 -10.04
C GLY A 178 -7.28 -3.24 -10.76
N VAL A 179 -8.25 -3.94 -10.16
CA VAL A 179 -8.77 -5.21 -10.68
C VAL A 179 -9.75 -4.95 -11.83
N THR A 180 -9.21 -4.83 -13.04
CA THR A 180 -9.95 -4.47 -14.25
C THR A 180 -9.48 -5.28 -15.45
N SER A 181 -10.34 -5.43 -16.46
CA SER A 181 -10.02 -6.03 -17.76
C SER A 181 -9.40 -5.05 -18.77
N TYR A 182 -9.05 -3.83 -18.33
CA TYR A 182 -8.49 -2.79 -19.18
C TYR A 182 -7.16 -3.26 -19.80
N PRO A 183 -6.97 -3.27 -21.13
CA PRO A 183 -5.83 -3.93 -21.76
C PRO A 183 -4.48 -3.23 -21.53
N PHE A 184 -4.50 -1.90 -21.34
CA PHE A 184 -3.29 -1.11 -21.21
C PHE A 184 -2.81 -0.99 -19.76
N SER A 185 -1.58 -0.50 -19.60
CA SER A 185 -0.95 -0.29 -18.29
C SER A 185 -1.68 0.79 -17.48
N LEU A 186 -2.03 0.47 -16.23
CA LEU A 186 -2.67 1.40 -15.26
C LEU A 186 -1.64 2.34 -14.59
N GLY A 187 -0.36 2.02 -14.68
CA GLY A 187 0.72 2.77 -14.04
C GLY A 187 1.97 2.84 -14.91
N TRP A 188 2.98 3.59 -14.45
CA TRP A 188 4.19 3.83 -15.24
C TRP A 188 4.97 2.54 -15.58
N SER A 189 4.88 1.49 -14.76
CA SER A 189 5.62 0.24 -14.99
C SER A 189 4.78 -1.02 -14.80
N GLU A 190 3.44 -0.92 -14.78
CA GLU A 190 2.59 -2.09 -14.50
C GLU A 190 2.74 -3.12 -15.62
N GLY A 191 2.63 -2.69 -16.87
CA GLY A 191 2.76 -3.54 -18.04
C GLY A 191 4.03 -4.38 -18.06
N ASN A 192 5.17 -3.74 -17.80
CA ASN A 192 6.46 -4.41 -17.72
C ASN A 192 6.57 -5.37 -16.52
N ARG A 193 5.95 -5.07 -15.37
CA ARG A 193 5.91 -5.99 -14.22
C ARG A 193 5.07 -7.24 -14.54
N LEU A 194 3.96 -7.09 -15.25
CA LEU A 194 3.14 -8.23 -15.69
C LEU A 194 3.92 -9.12 -16.65
N TRP A 195 4.75 -8.52 -17.51
CA TRP A 195 5.70 -9.26 -18.33
C TRP A 195 6.75 -9.97 -17.47
N ASP A 196 7.40 -9.29 -16.51
CA ASP A 196 8.37 -9.92 -15.60
C ASP A 196 7.77 -11.16 -14.89
N TYR A 197 6.53 -11.06 -14.39
CA TYR A 197 5.83 -12.17 -13.73
C TYR A 197 5.56 -13.34 -14.67
N SER A 198 5.29 -13.05 -15.94
CA SER A 198 4.96 -14.09 -16.92
C SER A 198 6.15 -14.96 -17.32
N ILE A 199 7.41 -14.51 -17.15
CA ILE A 199 8.54 -15.23 -17.74
C ILE A 199 8.75 -16.61 -17.11
N LEU A 200 8.60 -16.72 -15.78
CA LEU A 200 8.89 -17.96 -15.07
C LEU A 200 7.97 -19.14 -15.46
N PHE A 201 6.67 -18.88 -15.63
CA PHE A 201 5.67 -19.92 -15.89
C PHE A 201 4.90 -19.76 -17.21
N GLY A 202 4.94 -18.57 -17.80
CA GLY A 202 4.18 -18.18 -18.99
C GLY A 202 5.03 -17.94 -20.23
N ARG A 203 6.29 -18.39 -20.25
CA ARG A 203 7.22 -18.22 -21.40
C ARG A 203 6.61 -18.66 -22.73
N ALA A 204 5.80 -19.72 -22.74
CA ALA A 204 5.12 -20.24 -23.92
C ALA A 204 4.12 -19.26 -24.58
N ARG A 205 3.81 -18.14 -23.95
CA ARG A 205 2.93 -17.09 -24.49
C ARG A 205 3.62 -16.18 -25.50
N TYR A 206 4.95 -16.26 -25.60
CA TYR A 206 5.75 -15.39 -26.45
C TYR A 206 6.32 -16.14 -27.65
N VAL A 207 6.45 -15.43 -28.77
CA VAL A 207 7.22 -15.89 -29.92
C VAL A 207 8.64 -15.36 -29.77
N PHE A 208 9.62 -16.23 -29.52
CA PHE A 208 11.03 -15.85 -29.41
C PHE A 208 11.92 -17.06 -29.77
N PRO A 209 13.20 -16.86 -30.15
CA PRO A 209 14.09 -17.96 -30.51
C PRO A 209 14.28 -18.94 -29.34
N ALA A 210 14.23 -20.25 -29.61
CA ALA A 210 14.31 -21.28 -28.57
C ALA A 210 15.58 -21.15 -27.70
N ASP A 211 16.67 -20.68 -28.31
CA ASP A 211 18.00 -20.57 -27.74
C ASP A 211 18.20 -19.25 -26.96
N SER A 212 17.25 -18.31 -27.07
CA SER A 212 17.34 -17.00 -26.43
C SER A 212 17.03 -17.10 -24.93
N GLN A 213 17.97 -16.64 -24.09
CA GLN A 213 17.76 -16.51 -22.65
C GLN A 213 16.96 -15.24 -22.37
N LEU A 214 15.71 -15.41 -21.94
CA LEU A 214 14.88 -14.31 -21.46
C LEU A 214 15.29 -13.96 -20.02
N THR A 215 15.92 -12.81 -19.83
CA THR A 215 16.34 -12.29 -18.52
C THR A 215 15.41 -11.16 -18.07
N PRO A 216 14.34 -11.47 -17.33
CA PRO A 216 13.47 -10.45 -16.75
C PRO A 216 14.24 -9.59 -15.75
N PHE A 217 13.83 -8.33 -15.60
CA PHE A 217 14.48 -7.40 -14.67
C PHE A 217 14.20 -7.77 -13.21
N LEU A 218 13.04 -8.40 -12.96
CA LEU A 218 12.59 -8.72 -11.62
C LEU A 218 13.29 -9.95 -11.04
N ASP A 219 13.62 -9.93 -9.75
CA ASP A 219 14.20 -11.09 -9.06
C ASP A 219 13.28 -12.34 -9.08
N VAL A 220 13.88 -13.53 -9.14
CA VAL A 220 13.16 -14.81 -9.25
C VAL A 220 12.14 -15.03 -8.13
N GLY A 221 12.44 -14.61 -6.89
CA GLY A 221 11.52 -14.77 -5.78
C GLY A 221 10.26 -13.90 -5.89
N ARG A 222 10.37 -12.73 -6.52
CA ARG A 222 9.22 -11.87 -6.83
C ARG A 222 8.45 -12.37 -8.05
N GLN A 223 9.16 -12.90 -9.06
CA GLN A 223 8.55 -13.59 -10.19
C GLN A 223 7.74 -14.80 -9.74
N LEU A 224 8.25 -15.60 -8.80
CA LEU A 224 7.54 -16.77 -8.27
C LEU A 224 6.15 -16.38 -7.78
N ILE A 225 6.05 -15.35 -6.93
CA ILE A 225 4.77 -14.96 -6.33
C ILE A 225 3.82 -14.33 -7.34
N GLY A 226 4.29 -13.38 -8.16
CA GLY A 226 3.41 -12.74 -9.14
C GLY A 226 3.07 -13.66 -10.31
N GLY A 227 3.99 -14.53 -10.70
CA GLY A 227 3.84 -15.41 -11.86
C GLY A 227 2.96 -16.65 -11.64
N LEU A 228 2.61 -17.01 -10.40
CA LEU A 228 1.84 -18.23 -10.11
C LEU A 228 0.60 -18.42 -11.01
N PRO A 229 -0.23 -17.40 -11.31
CA PRO A 229 -1.39 -17.58 -12.16
C PRO A 229 -1.05 -17.93 -13.61
N PHE A 230 0.16 -17.65 -14.10
CA PHE A 230 0.58 -18.00 -15.47
C PHE A 230 0.74 -19.50 -15.69
N LEU A 231 0.71 -20.32 -14.62
CA LEU A 231 0.53 -21.77 -14.72
C LEU A 231 -0.81 -22.15 -15.38
N TYR A 232 -1.80 -21.24 -15.34
CA TYR A 232 -3.07 -21.41 -16.05
C TYR A 232 -2.94 -20.92 -17.50
N PRO A 233 -3.10 -21.79 -18.52
CA PRO A 233 -2.85 -21.42 -19.92
C PRO A 233 -3.74 -20.28 -20.43
N ASN A 234 -4.99 -20.17 -19.94
CA ASN A 234 -5.95 -19.17 -20.39
C ASN A 234 -6.07 -17.97 -19.43
N LEU A 235 -5.01 -17.67 -18.66
CA LEU A 235 -4.99 -16.51 -17.75
C LEU A 235 -5.26 -15.20 -18.50
N THR A 236 -6.24 -14.45 -18.00
CA THR A 236 -6.61 -13.10 -18.44
C THR A 236 -5.94 -12.02 -17.59
N ILE A 237 -5.82 -10.78 -18.11
CA ILE A 237 -5.27 -9.65 -17.35
C ILE A 237 -6.08 -9.33 -16.09
N PHE A 238 -7.40 -9.53 -16.13
CA PHE A 238 -8.28 -9.36 -14.98
C PHE A 238 -7.92 -10.34 -13.85
N GLN A 239 -7.73 -11.62 -14.18
CA GLN A 239 -7.36 -12.64 -13.20
C GLN A 239 -5.99 -12.38 -12.59
N GLU A 240 -5.02 -11.96 -13.40
CA GLU A 240 -3.69 -11.58 -12.90
C GLU A 240 -3.76 -10.36 -11.97
N ARG A 241 -4.51 -9.31 -12.35
CA ARG A 241 -4.70 -8.14 -11.49
C ARG A 241 -5.46 -8.48 -10.20
N LEU A 242 -6.43 -9.39 -10.25
CA LEU A 242 -7.10 -9.91 -9.06
C LEU A 242 -6.09 -10.62 -8.14
N TRP A 243 -5.24 -11.48 -8.70
CA TRP A 243 -4.18 -12.14 -7.95
C TRP A 243 -3.23 -11.13 -7.28
N LEU A 244 -2.75 -10.14 -8.02
CA LEU A 244 -1.87 -9.09 -7.48
C LEU A 244 -2.59 -8.23 -6.42
N GLY A 245 -3.87 -7.93 -6.62
CA GLY A 245 -4.71 -7.25 -5.63
C GLY A 245 -4.84 -8.05 -4.33
N LEU A 246 -5.02 -9.37 -4.44
CA LEU A 246 -5.02 -10.29 -3.29
C LEU A 246 -3.64 -10.38 -2.63
N MET A 247 -2.54 -10.36 -3.39
CA MET A 247 -1.18 -10.29 -2.85
C MET A 247 -0.91 -8.96 -2.12
N GLY A 248 -1.66 -7.91 -2.42
CA GLY A 248 -1.69 -6.65 -1.65
C GLY A 248 -2.46 -6.72 -0.32
N ILE A 249 -3.05 -7.88 0.03
CA ILE A 249 -3.87 -8.07 1.24
C ILE A 249 -3.47 -9.34 2.01
N ALA A 250 -3.51 -10.51 1.36
CA ALA A 250 -3.42 -11.80 2.03
C ALA A 250 -2.09 -12.02 2.77
N PRO A 251 -0.90 -11.74 2.20
CA PRO A 251 0.37 -11.89 2.92
C PRO A 251 0.47 -11.00 4.17
N TYR A 252 -0.07 -9.79 4.11
CA TYR A 252 -0.11 -8.86 5.24
C TYR A 252 -0.99 -9.38 6.39
N VAL A 253 -2.19 -9.87 6.06
CA VAL A 253 -3.09 -10.49 7.04
C VAL A 253 -2.45 -11.75 7.62
N LEU A 254 -1.80 -12.57 6.77
CA LEU A 254 -1.10 -13.79 7.18
C LEU A 254 -0.02 -13.48 8.23
N VAL A 255 0.84 -12.48 7.98
CA VAL A 255 1.85 -12.06 8.97
C VAL A 255 1.18 -11.70 10.30
N GLY A 256 0.14 -10.87 10.28
CA GLY A 256 -0.61 -10.51 11.49
C GLY A 256 -1.14 -11.74 12.22
N LEU A 257 -1.80 -12.65 11.52
CA LEU A 257 -2.35 -13.88 12.10
C LEU A 257 -1.26 -14.76 12.72
N CYS A 258 -0.10 -14.91 12.06
CA CYS A 258 1.02 -15.69 12.56
C CYS A 258 1.68 -15.04 13.79
N VAL A 259 1.86 -13.72 13.79
CA VAL A 259 2.47 -12.97 14.90
C VAL A 259 1.63 -13.08 16.18
N PHE A 260 0.31 -12.88 16.06
CA PHE A 260 -0.61 -12.87 17.20
C PHE A 260 -1.18 -14.26 17.55
N TYR A 261 -0.76 -15.31 16.85
CA TYR A 261 -1.16 -16.68 17.15
C TYR A 261 -0.55 -17.15 18.48
N LEU A 262 -1.40 -17.68 19.36
CA LEU A 262 -0.98 -18.31 20.61
C LEU A 262 -1.62 -19.69 20.73
N PRO A 263 -0.88 -20.77 21.05
CA PRO A 263 -1.42 -22.14 21.09
C PRO A 263 -2.64 -22.35 22.00
N LYS A 264 -2.77 -21.54 23.07
CA LYS A 264 -3.89 -21.59 24.02
C LYS A 264 -4.97 -20.52 23.77
N GLN A 265 -5.11 -20.00 22.55
CA GLN A 265 -6.04 -18.92 22.22
C GLN A 265 -7.50 -19.35 22.41
N LYS A 266 -8.21 -18.75 23.37
CA LYS A 266 -9.66 -19.03 23.60
C LYS A 266 -10.59 -18.08 22.85
N ASN A 267 -10.11 -16.89 22.48
CA ASN A 267 -10.92 -15.87 21.80
C ASN A 267 -10.45 -15.71 20.35
N GLY A 268 -11.09 -16.45 19.43
CA GLY A 268 -10.76 -16.42 18.00
C GLY A 268 -11.01 -15.06 17.35
N ALA A 269 -12.05 -14.32 17.79
CA ALA A 269 -12.35 -12.99 17.27
C ALA A 269 -11.25 -11.97 17.59
N ALA A 270 -10.75 -11.97 18.83
CA ALA A 270 -9.62 -11.11 19.23
C ALA A 270 -8.36 -11.37 18.39
N TRP A 271 -8.08 -12.64 18.10
CA TRP A 271 -6.95 -13.04 17.26
C TRP A 271 -7.12 -12.59 15.81
N ALA A 272 -8.31 -12.80 15.23
CA ALA A 272 -8.61 -12.33 13.87
C ALA A 272 -8.50 -10.80 13.75
N LEU A 273 -9.01 -10.05 14.74
CA LEU A 273 -8.87 -8.59 14.78
C LEU A 273 -7.41 -8.14 14.90
N ALA A 274 -6.60 -8.82 15.72
CA ALA A 274 -5.17 -8.53 15.80
C ALA A 274 -4.44 -8.81 14.48
N GLY A 275 -4.82 -9.89 13.77
CA GLY A 275 -4.32 -10.17 12.41
C GLY A 275 -4.70 -9.09 11.40
N LEU A 276 -5.94 -8.62 11.45
CA LEU A 276 -6.44 -7.53 10.62
C LEU A 276 -5.72 -6.20 10.92
N TRP A 277 -5.41 -5.93 12.18
CA TRP A 277 -4.59 -4.78 12.56
C TRP A 277 -3.15 -4.90 12.03
N GLY A 278 -2.55 -6.09 12.09
CA GLY A 278 -1.23 -6.34 11.50
C GLY A 278 -1.20 -5.99 10.01
N PHE A 279 -2.26 -6.31 9.27
CA PHE A 279 -2.44 -5.88 7.89
C PHE A 279 -2.43 -4.36 7.74
N LEU A 280 -3.27 -3.66 8.51
CA LEU A 280 -3.36 -2.20 8.44
C LEU A 280 -2.04 -1.51 8.77
N PHE A 281 -1.39 -1.92 9.84
CA PHE A 281 -0.16 -1.30 10.31
C PHE A 281 0.97 -1.45 9.30
N LEU A 282 1.20 -2.68 8.80
CA LEU A 282 2.29 -2.96 7.86
C LEU A 282 2.10 -2.27 6.52
N ARG A 283 0.85 -2.12 6.08
CA ARG A 283 0.52 -1.54 4.78
C ARG A 283 0.85 -0.05 4.64
N GLN A 284 1.14 0.63 5.75
CA GLN A 284 1.67 2.00 5.72
C GLN A 284 3.02 2.06 4.99
N GLY A 285 3.81 0.97 5.02
CA GLY A 285 4.91 0.73 4.10
C GLY A 285 4.44 -0.21 2.98
N PRO A 286 4.61 0.12 1.70
CA PRO A 286 4.37 -0.82 0.61
C PRO A 286 5.40 -1.96 0.65
N ILE A 287 5.14 -2.98 1.46
CA ILE A 287 6.02 -4.15 1.63
C ILE A 287 5.72 -5.18 0.54
N HIS A 288 6.77 -5.69 -0.08
CA HIS A 288 6.63 -6.72 -1.09
C HIS A 288 6.20 -8.08 -0.48
N PRO A 289 5.31 -8.83 -1.14
CA PRO A 289 4.81 -10.12 -0.65
C PRO A 289 5.89 -11.14 -0.22
N PRO A 290 7.03 -11.31 -0.94
CA PRO A 290 8.03 -12.29 -0.53
C PRO A 290 8.59 -12.06 0.88
N LEU A 291 8.87 -10.80 1.23
CA LEU A 291 9.35 -10.47 2.58
C LEU A 291 8.29 -10.74 3.65
N LEU A 292 7.02 -10.45 3.36
CA LEU A 292 5.90 -10.76 4.26
C LEU A 292 5.77 -12.27 4.48
N ILE A 293 5.90 -13.07 3.42
CA ILE A 293 5.88 -14.54 3.53
C ILE A 293 7.05 -15.01 4.40
N SER A 294 8.27 -14.50 4.19
CA SER A 294 9.42 -14.80 5.05
C SER A 294 9.18 -14.39 6.51
N ALA A 295 8.57 -13.23 6.76
CA ALA A 295 8.22 -12.78 8.11
C ALA A 295 7.15 -13.67 8.77
N ALA A 296 6.15 -14.13 8.01
CA ALA A 296 5.14 -15.07 8.51
C ALA A 296 5.79 -16.42 8.89
N VAL A 297 6.72 -16.92 8.07
CA VAL A 297 7.49 -18.14 8.38
C VAL A 297 8.33 -17.96 9.65
N VAL A 298 9.00 -16.82 9.83
CA VAL A 298 9.73 -16.50 11.06
C VAL A 298 8.80 -16.49 12.28
N ALA A 299 7.64 -15.85 12.18
CA ALA A 299 6.64 -15.82 13.25
C ALA A 299 6.10 -17.22 13.59
N LEU A 300 5.92 -18.08 12.59
CA LEU A 300 5.53 -19.49 12.79
C LEU A 300 6.64 -20.31 13.44
N ALA A 301 7.90 -20.09 13.04
CA ALA A 301 9.07 -20.81 13.55
C ALA A 301 9.40 -20.44 15.01
N TRP A 302 9.08 -19.21 15.44
CA TRP A 302 9.38 -18.66 16.76
C TRP A 302 8.99 -19.60 17.92
N ARG A 303 7.82 -20.25 17.82
CA ARG A 303 7.24 -21.07 18.91
C ARG A 303 7.36 -22.58 18.68
N ARG A 304 8.23 -23.02 17.76
CA ARG A 304 8.38 -24.42 17.35
C ARG A 304 9.68 -25.03 17.88
N PRO A 305 9.80 -26.37 17.98
CA PRO A 305 11.06 -27.01 18.33
C PRO A 305 12.14 -26.73 17.26
N LEU A 306 13.42 -26.79 17.66
CA LEU A 306 14.56 -26.44 16.80
C LEU A 306 14.57 -27.18 15.46
N TRP A 307 14.25 -28.47 15.44
CA TRP A 307 14.25 -29.26 14.19
C TRP A 307 13.22 -28.77 13.16
N ILE A 308 12.16 -28.07 13.59
CA ILE A 308 11.22 -27.37 12.69
C ILE A 308 11.72 -25.96 12.40
N SER A 309 12.16 -25.23 13.43
CA SER A 309 12.52 -23.82 13.28
C SER A 309 13.75 -23.61 12.38
N LEU A 310 14.78 -24.46 12.47
CA LEU A 310 16.01 -24.32 11.69
C LEU A 310 15.76 -24.42 10.17
N PRO A 311 15.12 -25.46 9.61
CA PRO A 311 14.86 -25.53 8.17
C PRO A 311 13.91 -24.42 7.69
N LEU A 312 12.90 -24.06 8.49
CA LEU A 312 11.99 -22.96 8.15
C LEU A 312 12.71 -21.61 8.06
N LEU A 313 13.62 -21.33 9.00
CA LEU A 313 14.39 -20.09 8.99
C LEU A 313 15.41 -20.04 7.86
N ALA A 314 16.05 -21.17 7.53
CA ALA A 314 16.90 -21.27 6.35
C ALA A 314 16.10 -21.02 5.06
N ALA A 315 14.91 -21.60 4.93
CA ALA A 315 14.02 -21.35 3.79
C ALA A 315 13.56 -19.88 3.72
N ALA A 316 13.18 -19.28 4.85
CA ALA A 316 12.78 -17.87 4.91
C ALA A 316 13.92 -16.92 4.53
N GLY A 317 15.14 -17.20 5.01
CA GLY A 317 16.37 -16.50 4.66
C GLY A 317 16.68 -16.57 3.17
N TYR A 318 16.65 -17.78 2.61
CA TYR A 318 16.88 -18.03 1.19
C TYR A 318 15.86 -17.27 0.34
N PHE A 319 14.57 -17.45 0.65
CA PHE A 319 13.50 -16.82 -0.11
C PHE A 319 13.55 -15.29 -0.05
N ALA A 320 13.89 -14.71 1.10
CA ALA A 320 14.09 -13.28 1.23
C ALA A 320 15.24 -12.79 0.34
N SER A 321 16.38 -13.49 0.38
CA SER A 321 17.59 -13.13 -0.38
C SER A 321 17.40 -13.19 -1.89
N VAL A 322 16.81 -14.27 -2.42
CA VAL A 322 16.53 -14.42 -3.87
C VAL A 322 15.36 -13.55 -4.35
N SER A 323 14.66 -12.87 -3.44
CA SER A 323 13.60 -11.90 -3.77
C SER A 323 14.07 -10.45 -3.72
N ARG A 324 15.07 -10.15 -2.87
CA ARG A 324 15.81 -8.89 -2.80
C ARG A 324 16.99 -9.10 -1.84
N PHE A 325 18.21 -8.95 -2.31
CA PHE A 325 19.39 -9.23 -1.48
C PHE A 325 19.49 -8.37 -0.20
N THR A 326 18.92 -7.15 -0.19
CA THR A 326 18.89 -6.30 1.02
C THR A 326 18.11 -6.92 2.17
N TRP A 327 17.27 -7.94 1.91
CA TRP A 327 16.52 -8.67 2.92
C TRP A 327 17.23 -9.92 3.44
N ALA A 328 18.42 -10.25 2.93
CA ALA A 328 19.13 -11.50 3.25
C ALA A 328 19.33 -11.71 4.78
N PHE A 329 19.49 -10.63 5.53
CA PHE A 329 19.73 -10.68 6.98
C PHE A 329 18.44 -10.63 7.82
N ALA A 330 17.30 -10.25 7.22
CA ALA A 330 16.09 -9.92 7.98
C ALA A 330 15.54 -11.13 8.77
N PRO A 331 15.37 -12.33 8.16
CA PRO A 331 14.86 -13.49 8.89
C PRO A 331 15.74 -13.93 10.06
N ALA A 332 17.07 -13.84 9.90
CA ALA A 332 18.03 -14.18 10.96
C ALA A 332 17.93 -13.23 12.16
N ILE A 333 17.97 -11.93 11.90
CA ILE A 333 17.91 -10.89 12.93
C ILE A 333 16.56 -10.96 13.66
N TRP A 334 15.46 -11.12 12.94
CA TRP A 334 14.14 -11.25 13.54
C TRP A 334 14.02 -12.50 14.42
N ALA A 335 14.46 -13.66 13.94
CA ALA A 335 14.36 -14.90 14.70
C ALA A 335 15.18 -14.85 16.00
N GLY A 336 16.42 -14.36 15.93
CA GLY A 336 17.27 -14.17 17.11
C GLY A 336 16.66 -13.20 18.11
N THR A 337 16.16 -12.05 17.62
CA THR A 337 15.54 -11.01 18.46
C THR A 337 14.25 -11.50 19.12
N LEU A 338 13.34 -12.10 18.35
CA LEU A 338 12.07 -12.64 18.85
C LEU A 338 12.31 -13.68 19.94
N TRP A 339 13.23 -14.62 19.71
CA TRP A 339 13.55 -15.65 20.70
C TRP A 339 14.10 -15.02 21.98
N LEU A 340 15.16 -14.22 21.90
CA LEU A 340 15.80 -13.60 23.06
C LEU A 340 14.84 -12.74 23.89
N ALA A 341 14.01 -11.94 23.23
CA ALA A 341 13.07 -11.05 23.91
C ALA A 341 11.85 -11.77 24.51
N SER A 342 11.48 -12.92 23.95
CA SER A 342 10.42 -13.79 24.49
C SER A 342 10.89 -14.68 25.65
N ALA A 343 12.19 -14.96 25.74
CA ALA A 343 12.75 -15.85 26.74
C ALA A 343 12.45 -15.38 28.17
N GLY A 344 12.13 -16.34 29.04
CA GLY A 344 11.94 -16.11 30.47
C GLY A 344 13.26 -15.71 31.14
N LEU A 345 13.16 -14.98 32.24
CA LEU A 345 14.32 -14.58 33.03
C LEU A 345 14.40 -15.48 34.27
N ASP A 346 15.60 -16.00 34.54
CA ASP A 346 15.93 -16.72 35.76
C ASP A 346 16.84 -15.81 36.62
N ASN A 347 16.37 -15.43 37.81
CA ASN A 347 17.01 -14.41 38.67
C ASN A 347 17.40 -13.12 37.91
N GLY A 348 16.55 -12.68 36.97
CA GLY A 348 16.77 -11.49 36.15
C GLY A 348 17.78 -11.65 35.00
N ARG A 349 18.34 -12.85 34.81
CA ARG A 349 19.31 -13.17 33.73
C ARG A 349 18.70 -14.13 32.71
N LEU A 350 19.24 -14.12 31.50
CA LEU A 350 18.93 -15.10 30.46
C LEU A 350 19.76 -16.37 30.70
N ALA A 351 19.15 -17.54 30.55
CA ALA A 351 19.87 -18.80 30.69
C ALA A 351 20.75 -19.07 29.45
N ALA A 352 21.86 -19.80 29.64
CA ALA A 352 22.78 -20.15 28.54
C ALA A 352 22.08 -20.88 27.38
N ARG A 353 21.06 -21.71 27.70
CA ARG A 353 20.23 -22.39 26.71
C ARG A 353 19.49 -21.42 25.78
N ASP A 354 19.05 -20.28 26.30
CA ASP A 354 18.28 -19.29 25.54
C ASP A 354 19.18 -18.52 24.58
N TRP A 355 20.42 -18.24 25.01
CA TRP A 355 21.49 -17.73 24.14
C TRP A 355 21.85 -18.72 23.02
N GLY A 356 22.15 -19.97 23.37
CA GLY A 356 22.51 -21.00 22.40
C GLY A 356 21.42 -21.18 21.35
N ARG A 357 20.16 -21.20 21.78
CA ARG A 357 19.02 -21.28 20.87
C ARG A 357 18.88 -20.04 19.98
N ALA A 358 19.02 -18.84 20.51
CA ALA A 358 18.99 -17.62 19.70
C ALA A 358 20.05 -17.64 18.59
N ILE A 359 21.27 -18.04 18.94
CA ILE A 359 22.40 -18.14 18.03
C ILE A 359 22.11 -19.17 16.92
N LEU A 360 21.64 -20.36 17.28
CA LEU A 360 21.29 -21.39 16.30
C LEU A 360 20.21 -20.93 15.32
N LEU A 361 19.17 -20.25 15.81
CA LEU A 361 18.10 -19.71 14.96
C LEU A 361 18.63 -18.62 14.01
N ALA A 362 19.48 -17.71 14.51
CA ALA A 362 20.09 -16.66 13.70
C ALA A 362 21.03 -17.26 12.64
N LEU A 363 21.87 -18.23 13.00
CA LEU A 363 22.76 -18.93 12.07
C LEU A 363 21.99 -19.67 10.97
N ALA A 364 20.86 -20.31 11.30
CA ALA A 364 20.01 -20.94 10.28
C ALA A 364 19.46 -19.93 9.28
N GLY A 365 18.98 -18.77 9.77
CA GLY A 365 18.53 -17.68 8.91
C GLY A 365 19.65 -17.13 8.00
N LEU A 366 20.88 -16.97 8.54
CA LEU A 366 22.05 -16.51 7.77
C LEU A 366 22.53 -17.54 6.75
N LEU A 367 22.53 -18.83 7.10
CA LEU A 367 22.81 -19.92 6.18
C LEU A 367 21.85 -19.83 4.98
N GLY A 368 20.56 -19.65 5.27
CA GLY A 368 19.54 -19.42 4.26
C GLY A 368 19.80 -18.18 3.42
N GLY A 369 20.05 -17.03 4.03
CA GLY A 369 20.13 -15.74 3.34
C GLY A 369 21.43 -15.48 2.59
N LEU A 370 22.55 -16.05 3.04
CA LEU A 370 23.88 -15.73 2.50
C LEU A 370 24.55 -16.90 1.79
N VAL A 371 24.40 -18.13 2.30
CA VAL A 371 25.14 -19.29 1.80
C VAL A 371 24.35 -20.02 0.71
N LEU A 372 23.09 -20.36 0.97
CA LEU A 372 22.27 -21.11 0.00
C LEU A 372 22.11 -20.42 -1.37
N PRO A 373 21.92 -19.07 -1.48
CA PRO A 373 21.81 -18.41 -2.78
C PRO A 373 23.07 -18.54 -3.62
N GLN A 374 24.25 -18.48 -2.99
CA GLN A 374 25.53 -18.65 -3.66
C GLN A 374 25.69 -20.08 -4.19
N LEU A 375 25.35 -21.08 -3.37
CA LEU A 375 25.38 -22.48 -3.78
C LEU A 375 24.44 -22.75 -4.95
N THR A 376 23.21 -22.22 -4.91
CA THR A 376 22.26 -22.39 -6.02
C THR A 376 22.71 -21.66 -7.29
N GLY A 377 23.32 -20.47 -7.17
CA GLY A 377 23.86 -19.74 -8.31
C GLY A 377 25.02 -20.45 -9.00
N LEU A 378 25.89 -21.10 -8.22
CA LEU A 378 26.97 -21.98 -8.71
C LEU A 378 26.40 -23.19 -9.45
N LEU A 379 25.44 -23.90 -8.83
CA LEU A 379 24.82 -25.08 -9.43
C LEU A 379 24.04 -24.75 -10.72
N ALA A 380 23.45 -23.56 -10.80
CA ALA A 380 22.73 -23.09 -11.98
C ALA A 380 23.64 -22.55 -13.09
N GLY A 381 24.97 -22.52 -12.90
CA GLY A 381 25.91 -21.98 -13.90
C GLY A 381 25.84 -20.46 -14.10
N THR A 382 25.12 -19.74 -13.23
CA THR A 382 24.90 -18.28 -13.32
C THR A 382 26.03 -17.43 -12.72
N GLY A 383 27.05 -18.08 -12.14
CA GLY A 383 28.21 -17.42 -11.53
C GLY A 383 27.97 -16.88 -10.10
N ASN A 384 29.06 -16.54 -9.40
CA ASN A 384 29.03 -16.02 -8.04
C ASN A 384 28.70 -14.51 -8.01
N ALA A 385 27.43 -14.14 -8.16
CA ALA A 385 26.98 -12.82 -7.73
C ALA A 385 26.81 -12.84 -6.20
N SER A 386 27.90 -12.60 -5.46
CA SER A 386 27.82 -12.52 -4.00
C SER A 386 26.96 -11.34 -3.58
N VAL A 387 26.21 -11.48 -2.48
CA VAL A 387 25.46 -10.38 -1.83
C VAL A 387 26.36 -9.15 -1.61
N LEU A 388 27.66 -9.37 -1.41
CA LEU A 388 28.68 -8.33 -1.26
C LEU A 388 28.90 -7.52 -2.54
N ARG A 389 28.98 -8.16 -3.73
CA ARG A 389 29.09 -7.45 -5.02
C ARG A 389 27.81 -6.67 -5.36
N ALA A 390 26.64 -7.20 -5.02
CA ALA A 390 25.37 -6.49 -5.16
C ALA A 390 25.27 -5.29 -4.20
N ALA A 391 25.86 -5.39 -3.00
CA ALA A 391 25.98 -4.27 -2.08
C ALA A 391 26.98 -3.20 -2.57
N GLU A 392 28.07 -3.62 -3.22
CA GLU A 392 29.07 -2.71 -3.82
C GLU A 392 28.50 -1.90 -4.99
N SER A 393 27.69 -2.50 -5.87
CA SER A 393 27.01 -1.75 -6.95
C SER A 393 26.00 -0.74 -6.40
N MET A 394 25.36 -1.05 -5.26
CA MET A 394 24.49 -0.13 -4.54
C MET A 394 25.23 1.07 -3.95
N GLY A 395 26.48 0.95 -3.54
CA GLY A 395 27.26 2.04 -2.96
C GLY A 395 27.57 3.19 -3.94
N ARG A 396 27.30 2.99 -5.23
CA ARG A 396 27.70 3.87 -6.33
C ARG A 396 26.60 4.82 -6.83
N GLN A 397 25.39 4.75 -6.29
CA GLN A 397 24.31 5.67 -6.66
C GLN A 397 24.35 6.95 -5.80
N PRO A 398 24.01 8.12 -6.36
CA PRO A 398 23.97 9.37 -5.62
C PRO A 398 22.92 9.32 -4.49
N LEU A 399 23.27 9.89 -3.33
CA LEU A 399 22.41 9.98 -2.16
C LEU A 399 21.73 11.34 -2.10
N LEU A 400 20.42 11.36 -2.32
CA LEU A 400 19.53 12.52 -2.30
C LEU A 400 18.97 12.72 -0.89
N TRP A 401 19.81 13.23 0.02
CA TRP A 401 19.47 13.41 1.44
C TRP A 401 18.24 14.29 1.68
N TYR A 402 17.92 15.21 0.76
CA TYR A 402 16.72 16.05 0.85
C TYR A 402 15.43 15.23 0.91
N ARG A 403 15.42 13.97 0.43
CA ARG A 403 14.25 13.06 0.47
C ARG A 403 13.80 12.72 1.89
N LEU A 404 14.69 12.88 2.88
CA LEU A 404 14.35 12.65 4.29
C LEU A 404 13.42 13.72 4.87
N LEU A 405 13.49 14.95 4.35
CA LEU A 405 12.73 16.13 4.77
C LEU A 405 11.62 16.45 3.75
N PRO A 406 10.67 17.37 4.06
CA PRO A 406 9.62 17.76 3.11
C PRO A 406 10.16 18.14 1.73
N ASN A 407 9.61 17.53 0.69
CA ASN A 407 10.02 17.69 -0.70
C ASN A 407 8.86 17.30 -1.64
N SER A 408 9.02 17.54 -2.94
CA SER A 408 7.98 17.28 -3.94
C SER A 408 7.76 15.80 -4.29
N THR A 409 8.75 14.94 -4.06
CA THR A 409 8.64 13.49 -4.32
C THR A 409 7.81 12.80 -3.25
N TYR A 410 7.95 13.24 -2.00
CA TYR A 410 7.08 12.82 -0.90
C TYR A 410 6.84 13.99 0.05
N ASN A 411 5.64 14.58 -0.02
CA ASN A 411 5.33 15.91 0.53
C ASN A 411 5.86 16.23 1.93
N LEU A 412 5.75 15.30 2.90
CA LEU A 412 6.24 15.52 4.29
C LEU A 412 7.65 14.94 4.52
N GLY A 413 8.25 14.33 3.51
CA GLY A 413 9.52 13.60 3.60
C GLY A 413 9.37 12.24 4.29
N ILE A 414 10.44 11.45 4.24
CA ILE A 414 10.46 10.11 4.86
C ILE A 414 10.34 10.18 6.38
N LEU A 415 11.04 11.11 7.04
CA LEU A 415 11.12 11.15 8.50
C LEU A 415 9.76 11.47 9.15
N VAL A 416 9.07 12.51 8.66
CA VAL A 416 7.78 12.93 9.24
C VAL A 416 6.71 11.86 8.99
N ASN A 417 6.63 11.33 7.77
CA ASN A 417 5.69 10.25 7.45
C ASN A 417 5.95 8.98 8.26
N LEU A 418 7.22 8.63 8.48
CA LEU A 418 7.58 7.50 9.33
C LEU A 418 7.11 7.72 10.76
N VAL A 419 7.38 8.89 11.35
CA VAL A 419 6.94 9.23 12.71
C VAL A 419 5.42 9.12 12.82
N ILE A 420 4.67 9.68 11.86
CA ILE A 420 3.21 9.57 11.81
C ILE A 420 2.78 8.10 11.79
N ALA A 421 3.41 7.27 10.94
CA ALA A 421 3.05 5.87 10.77
C ALA A 421 3.31 4.99 12.02
N VAL A 422 4.39 5.26 12.78
CA VAL A 422 4.81 4.39 13.89
C VAL A 422 4.53 4.97 15.28
N ALA A 423 4.34 6.27 15.43
CA ALA A 423 4.16 6.91 16.74
C ALA A 423 3.03 6.29 17.57
N PRO A 424 1.83 6.00 17.05
CA PRO A 424 0.78 5.38 17.84
C PRO A 424 1.21 4.04 18.44
N LEU A 425 1.91 3.20 17.66
CA LEU A 425 2.40 1.91 18.13
C LEU A 425 3.53 2.08 19.15
N VAL A 426 4.49 2.96 18.88
CA VAL A 426 5.61 3.24 19.80
C VAL A 426 5.07 3.74 21.15
N ILE A 427 4.06 4.62 21.16
CA ILE A 427 3.42 5.10 22.40
C ILE A 427 2.77 3.93 23.16
N VAL A 428 2.08 3.01 22.47
CA VAL A 428 1.48 1.82 23.10
C VAL A 428 2.56 0.90 23.68
N LEU A 429 3.66 0.67 22.98
CA LEU A 429 4.78 -0.15 23.46
C LEU A 429 5.44 0.49 24.70
N LEU A 430 5.70 1.81 24.67
CA LEU A 430 6.24 2.55 25.81
C LEU A 430 5.28 2.56 27.00
N PHE A 431 3.97 2.65 26.75
CA PHE A 431 2.95 2.52 27.77
C PHE A 431 3.00 1.12 28.41
N ALA A 432 3.10 0.05 27.62
CA ALA A 432 3.21 -1.32 28.12
C ALA A 432 4.47 -1.53 29.00
N VAL A 433 5.60 -0.94 28.61
CA VAL A 433 6.84 -0.96 29.43
C VAL A 433 6.63 -0.20 30.75
N ARG A 434 6.07 1.02 30.70
CA ARG A 434 5.81 1.85 31.90
C ARG A 434 4.85 1.17 32.88
N GLN A 435 3.83 0.49 32.36
CA GLN A 435 2.86 -0.26 33.17
C GLN A 435 3.40 -1.61 33.66
N LYS A 436 4.68 -1.92 33.42
CA LYS A 436 5.33 -3.21 33.74
C LYS A 436 4.63 -4.42 33.12
N LEU A 437 3.84 -4.21 32.06
CA LEU A 437 3.23 -5.27 31.26
C LEU A 437 4.27 -5.95 30.37
N TRP A 438 5.34 -5.22 30.03
CA TRP A 438 6.46 -5.72 29.25
C TRP A 438 7.78 -5.48 29.98
N THR A 439 8.25 -6.50 30.71
CA THR A 439 9.53 -6.46 31.43
C THR A 439 10.65 -7.07 30.58
N LEU A 440 11.76 -6.34 30.48
CA LEU A 440 12.93 -6.68 29.67
C LEU A 440 14.21 -6.36 30.44
N ASN A 441 15.17 -7.29 30.41
CA ASN A 441 16.52 -7.04 30.92
C ASN A 441 17.35 -6.19 29.92
N PRO A 442 18.56 -5.72 30.30
CA PRO A 442 19.39 -4.90 29.42
C PRO A 442 19.73 -5.55 28.07
N TRP A 443 20.01 -6.86 28.06
CA TRP A 443 20.36 -7.61 26.83
C TRP A 443 19.18 -7.77 25.88
N GLN A 444 17.98 -8.02 26.40
CA GLN A 444 16.76 -8.07 25.59
C GLN A 444 16.43 -6.70 25.00
N ARG A 445 16.64 -5.61 25.76
CA ARG A 445 16.50 -4.24 25.24
C ARG A 445 17.52 -3.97 24.14
N LEU A 446 18.78 -4.35 24.35
CA LEU A 446 19.84 -4.18 23.35
C LEU A 446 19.54 -4.96 22.08
N ALA A 447 19.05 -6.21 22.17
CA ALA A 447 18.67 -7.01 21.01
C ALA A 447 17.55 -6.33 20.19
N ILE A 448 16.49 -5.87 20.86
CA ILE A 448 15.37 -5.18 20.19
C ILE A 448 15.82 -3.85 19.58
N LEU A 449 16.45 -2.98 20.38
CA LEU A 449 16.85 -1.65 19.94
C LEU A 449 17.95 -1.72 18.89
N GLY A 450 18.91 -2.64 19.02
CA GLY A 450 19.95 -2.87 18.03
C GLY A 450 19.38 -3.30 16.68
N ALA A 451 18.49 -4.31 16.68
CA ALA A 451 17.83 -4.78 15.47
C ALA A 451 16.98 -3.68 14.80
N LEU A 452 16.15 -2.99 15.57
CA LEU A 452 15.29 -1.91 15.04
C LEU A 452 16.12 -0.73 14.50
N THR A 453 17.19 -0.35 15.20
CA THR A 453 18.08 0.74 14.77
C THR A 453 18.80 0.37 13.47
N ALA A 454 19.31 -0.86 13.36
CA ALA A 454 19.96 -1.34 12.15
C ALA A 454 19.01 -1.30 10.95
N PHE A 455 17.79 -1.83 11.08
CA PHE A 455 16.80 -1.79 10.00
C PHE A 455 16.36 -0.36 9.66
N LEU A 456 16.21 0.51 10.65
CA LEU A 456 15.88 1.91 10.44
C LEU A 456 16.96 2.64 9.64
N LEU A 457 18.23 2.52 10.05
CA LEU A 457 19.34 3.20 9.38
C LEU A 457 19.51 2.74 7.93
N VAL A 458 19.50 1.42 7.70
CA VAL A 458 19.58 0.86 6.34
C VAL A 458 18.41 1.34 5.48
N GLY A 459 17.20 1.33 6.01
CA GLY A 459 16.01 1.78 5.28
C GLY A 459 16.01 3.29 4.98
N LEU A 460 16.51 4.12 5.90
CA LEU A 460 16.67 5.57 5.67
C LEU A 460 17.68 5.85 4.56
N VAL A 461 18.86 5.21 4.59
CA VAL A 461 19.87 5.36 3.53
C VAL A 461 19.30 4.90 2.17
N ALA A 462 18.65 3.74 2.12
CA ALA A 462 18.01 3.25 0.90
C ALA A 462 16.94 4.21 0.36
N SER A 463 16.22 4.93 1.23
CA SER A 463 15.21 5.91 0.84
C SER A 463 15.78 7.18 0.23
N THR A 464 17.08 7.47 0.42
CA THR A 464 17.72 8.65 -0.20
C THR A 464 18.25 8.39 -1.60
N LYS A 465 18.28 7.14 -2.08
CA LYS A 465 18.80 6.85 -3.42
C LYS A 465 17.85 7.33 -4.51
N ILE A 466 18.40 7.61 -5.69
CA ILE A 466 17.63 7.78 -6.93
C ILE A 466 16.77 6.51 -7.16
N GLY A 467 15.50 6.69 -7.53
CA GLY A 467 14.46 5.66 -7.52
C GLY A 467 13.80 5.37 -6.15
N GLY A 468 14.32 5.94 -5.07
CA GLY A 468 13.79 5.81 -3.69
C GLY A 468 12.96 7.00 -3.21
N GLY A 469 12.58 6.99 -1.92
CA GLY A 469 12.06 8.17 -1.22
C GLY A 469 10.63 8.63 -1.54
N GLY A 470 9.91 7.96 -2.44
CA GLY A 470 8.51 8.26 -2.77
C GLY A 470 7.48 7.70 -1.79
N ASP A 471 7.87 6.80 -0.89
CA ASP A 471 7.02 6.21 0.15
C ASP A 471 7.88 5.53 1.24
N LEU A 472 7.27 4.77 2.15
CA LEU A 472 7.95 4.06 3.25
C LEU A 472 8.40 2.62 2.91
N HIS A 473 8.44 2.19 1.64
CA HIS A 473 8.69 0.79 1.28
C HIS A 473 10.07 0.28 1.72
N ASN A 474 11.09 1.13 1.76
CA ASN A 474 12.44 0.76 2.22
C ASN A 474 12.54 0.63 3.75
N LEU A 475 11.50 1.00 4.50
CA LEU A 475 11.41 0.85 5.95
C LEU A 475 10.69 -0.47 6.32
N ASP A 476 10.49 -1.36 5.34
CA ASP A 476 9.80 -2.64 5.45
C ASP A 476 10.30 -3.49 6.63
N MET A 477 11.62 -3.67 6.74
CA MET A 477 12.21 -4.51 7.79
C MET A 477 12.00 -3.94 9.19
N PHE A 478 12.05 -2.62 9.31
CA PHE A 478 11.80 -1.89 10.56
C PHE A 478 10.33 -1.99 10.98
N LEU A 479 9.39 -1.80 10.04
CA LEU A 479 7.96 -1.92 10.29
C LEU A 479 7.58 -3.35 10.74
N ILE A 480 8.09 -4.38 10.07
CA ILE A 480 7.89 -5.77 10.51
C ILE A 480 8.49 -6.01 11.91
N GLY A 481 9.69 -5.48 12.18
CA GLY A 481 10.31 -5.54 13.50
C GLY A 481 9.45 -4.90 14.60
N LEU A 482 8.81 -3.76 14.33
CA LEU A 482 7.86 -3.12 15.25
C LEU A 482 6.59 -3.96 15.46
N LEU A 483 6.06 -4.60 14.41
CA LEU A 483 4.94 -5.52 14.55
C LEU A 483 5.30 -6.73 15.42
N PHE A 484 6.52 -7.25 15.28
CA PHE A 484 7.03 -8.30 16.16
C PHE A 484 7.12 -7.83 17.63
N CYS A 485 7.47 -6.56 17.87
CA CYS A 485 7.40 -5.99 19.22
C CYS A 485 5.97 -5.99 19.79
N ALA A 486 4.97 -5.63 18.97
CA ALA A 486 3.57 -5.77 19.37
C ALA A 486 3.20 -7.24 19.67
N GLY A 487 3.67 -8.19 18.86
CA GLY A 487 3.49 -9.62 19.07
C GLY A 487 4.05 -10.11 20.41
N MET A 488 5.21 -9.60 20.83
CA MET A 488 5.83 -9.91 22.12
C MET A 488 5.02 -9.36 23.30
N VAL A 489 4.51 -8.12 23.19
CA VAL A 489 3.62 -7.54 24.21
C VAL A 489 2.30 -8.33 24.30
N TRP A 490 1.76 -8.74 23.14
CA TRP A 490 0.55 -9.56 23.05
C TRP A 490 0.70 -10.92 23.74
N GLU A 491 1.88 -11.55 23.64
CA GLU A 491 2.15 -12.83 24.28
C GLU A 491 2.27 -12.71 25.80
N LYS A 492 2.92 -11.66 26.31
CA LYS A 492 3.16 -11.48 27.75
C LYS A 492 1.96 -10.88 28.50
N THR A 493 1.05 -10.22 27.80
CA THR A 493 -0.16 -9.64 28.41
C THR A 493 -1.35 -10.58 28.22
N ASP A 494 -2.26 -10.66 29.18
CA ASP A 494 -3.47 -11.49 29.09
C ASP A 494 -4.51 -10.90 28.11
N ARG A 495 -4.15 -10.93 26.81
CA ARG A 495 -4.97 -10.77 25.60
C ARG A 495 -6.13 -9.78 25.76
N LEU A 496 -5.81 -8.49 25.62
CA LEU A 496 -6.74 -7.35 25.66
C LEU A 496 -7.13 -6.84 27.06
N ARG A 497 -6.67 -7.41 28.18
CA ARG A 497 -6.90 -6.79 29.52
C ARG A 497 -6.39 -5.35 29.61
N PHE A 498 -5.31 -5.02 28.89
CA PHE A 498 -4.80 -3.65 28.82
C PHE A 498 -5.69 -2.69 28.01
N LEU A 499 -6.68 -3.22 27.26
CA LEU A 499 -7.69 -2.44 26.54
C LEU A 499 -8.99 -2.27 27.34
N ASP A 500 -9.03 -2.72 28.60
CA ASP A 500 -10.21 -2.57 29.45
C ASP A 500 -10.49 -1.08 29.77
N ASP A 501 -11.74 -0.69 29.61
CA ASP A 501 -12.22 0.70 29.64
C ASP A 501 -11.86 1.43 30.95
N ALA A 502 -11.87 0.71 32.08
CA ALA A 502 -11.66 1.28 33.41
C ALA A 502 -10.21 1.74 33.69
N SER A 503 -9.22 1.25 32.93
CA SER A 503 -7.79 1.53 33.17
C SER A 503 -7.17 2.53 32.18
N LEU A 504 -7.87 2.86 31.09
CA LEU A 504 -7.34 3.70 30.01
C LEU A 504 -7.68 5.18 30.17
N SER A 505 -6.64 6.01 30.23
CA SER A 505 -6.76 7.46 30.10
C SER A 505 -7.32 7.86 28.73
N ILE A 506 -7.89 9.06 28.63
CA ILE A 506 -8.41 9.60 27.36
C ILE A 506 -7.32 9.64 26.29
N GLY A 507 -6.11 10.08 26.66
CA GLY A 507 -4.97 10.13 25.73
C GLY A 507 -4.67 8.77 25.11
N MET A 508 -4.68 7.69 25.91
CA MET A 508 -4.46 6.35 25.38
C MET A 508 -5.61 5.87 24.48
N ARG A 509 -6.85 6.26 24.73
CA ARG A 509 -7.97 5.97 23.82
C ARG A 509 -7.76 6.64 22.46
N VAL A 510 -7.36 7.92 22.44
CA VAL A 510 -7.03 8.63 21.21
C VAL A 510 -5.88 7.92 20.47
N VAL A 511 -4.85 7.49 21.20
CA VAL A 511 -3.74 6.70 20.62
C VAL A 511 -4.22 5.39 20.00
N PHE A 512 -5.13 4.65 20.64
CA PHE A 512 -5.68 3.41 20.06
C PHE A 512 -6.58 3.65 18.84
N ILE A 513 -7.36 4.73 18.82
CA ILE A 513 -8.10 5.12 17.61
C ILE A 513 -7.11 5.50 16.50
N ALA A 514 -6.09 6.30 16.80
CA ALA A 514 -5.06 6.66 15.83
C ALA A 514 -4.32 5.42 15.30
N LEU A 515 -4.01 4.45 16.17
CA LEU A 515 -3.35 3.19 15.81
C LEU A 515 -4.08 2.38 14.73
N VAL A 516 -5.41 2.48 14.67
CA VAL A 516 -6.23 1.75 13.69
C VAL A 516 -6.70 2.64 12.53
N ALA A 517 -7.00 3.92 12.79
CA ALA A 517 -7.58 4.83 11.81
C ALA A 517 -6.54 5.55 10.94
N LEU A 518 -5.40 5.95 11.52
CA LEU A 518 -4.37 6.68 10.80
C LEU A 518 -3.80 5.89 9.60
N PRO A 519 -3.55 4.57 9.68
CA PRO A 519 -3.12 3.79 8.53
C PRO A 519 -4.10 3.81 7.34
N ALA A 520 -5.40 3.98 7.60
CA ALA A 520 -6.44 4.00 6.58
C ALA A 520 -6.68 5.40 6.01
N TYR A 521 -6.20 6.47 6.65
CA TYR A 521 -6.43 7.85 6.20
C TYR A 521 -5.94 8.09 4.77
N GLY A 522 -4.70 7.72 4.46
CA GLY A 522 -4.15 7.86 3.11
C GLY A 522 -4.83 6.97 2.08
N ALA A 523 -5.44 5.84 2.48
CA ALA A 523 -6.25 5.02 1.60
C ALA A 523 -7.61 5.69 1.32
N LEU A 524 -8.28 6.19 2.36
CA LEU A 524 -9.55 6.91 2.25
C LEU A 524 -9.46 8.08 1.26
N MET A 525 -8.39 8.87 1.31
CA MET A 525 -8.19 10.02 0.41
C MET A 525 -7.88 9.62 -1.04
N ARG A 526 -7.35 8.41 -1.24
CA ARG A 526 -7.03 7.86 -2.56
C ARG A 526 -8.16 7.06 -3.20
N LEU A 527 -9.27 6.81 -2.51
CA LEU A 527 -10.43 6.18 -3.15
C LEU A 527 -10.89 7.03 -4.32
N ARG A 528 -11.02 6.39 -5.48
CA ARG A 528 -11.52 6.98 -6.73
C ARG A 528 -12.52 6.01 -7.35
N PRO A 529 -13.49 6.50 -8.13
CA PRO A 529 -14.45 5.62 -8.80
C PRO A 529 -13.78 4.67 -9.79
N LEU A 530 -14.28 3.45 -9.86
CA LEU A 530 -13.80 2.39 -10.75
C LEU A 530 -14.57 2.35 -12.08
N LEU A 531 -15.12 3.50 -12.49
CA LEU A 531 -16.03 3.59 -13.62
C LEU A 531 -15.28 3.93 -14.91
N TYR A 532 -15.85 3.49 -16.04
CA TYR A 532 -15.43 3.93 -17.36
C TYR A 532 -16.02 5.31 -17.63
N ALA A 533 -15.35 6.07 -18.49
CA ALA A 533 -15.80 7.40 -18.86
C ALA A 533 -17.12 7.39 -19.68
N ASP A 534 -17.62 6.23 -20.10
CA ASP A 534 -18.94 6.08 -20.73
C ASP A 534 -20.08 6.64 -19.84
N ASP A 535 -19.90 6.66 -18.52
CA ASP A 535 -20.85 7.20 -17.54
C ASP A 535 -20.84 8.75 -17.45
N PHE A 536 -19.96 9.45 -18.19
CA PHE A 536 -19.74 10.91 -18.10
C PHE A 536 -20.97 11.76 -18.41
N ASN A 537 -21.85 11.32 -19.31
CA ASN A 537 -23.05 12.09 -19.66
C ASN A 537 -23.93 12.37 -18.44
N ARG A 538 -23.93 11.49 -17.43
CA ARG A 538 -24.63 11.74 -16.15
C ARG A 538 -23.87 12.70 -15.23
N LEU A 539 -22.53 12.72 -15.28
CA LEU A 539 -21.71 13.68 -14.51
C LEU A 539 -21.89 15.11 -14.99
N LYS A 540 -21.87 15.33 -16.32
CA LYS A 540 -22.10 16.66 -16.92
C LYS A 540 -23.45 17.25 -16.52
N VAL A 541 -24.47 16.40 -16.41
CA VAL A 541 -25.83 16.77 -15.96
C VAL A 541 -25.93 17.02 -14.45
N LEU A 542 -25.03 16.45 -13.64
CA LEU A 542 -25.04 16.64 -12.19
C LEU A 542 -24.20 17.85 -11.74
N THR A 543 -23.15 18.21 -12.48
CA THR A 543 -22.26 19.32 -12.10
C THR A 543 -22.60 20.65 -12.78
N ASP A 544 -23.51 20.66 -13.77
CA ASP A 544 -23.90 21.86 -14.54
C ASP A 544 -22.70 22.65 -15.14
N VAL A 545 -21.53 22.01 -15.29
CA VAL A 545 -20.34 22.67 -15.85
C VAL A 545 -20.22 22.39 -17.35
N ALA A 546 -20.03 23.45 -18.13
CA ALA A 546 -19.98 23.39 -19.60
C ALA A 546 -18.84 22.49 -20.13
N ASP A 547 -17.69 22.50 -19.45
CA ASP A 547 -16.60 21.53 -19.58
C ASP A 547 -15.56 21.74 -18.45
N PRO A 548 -15.64 21.04 -17.31
CA PRO A 548 -14.70 21.24 -16.21
C PRO A 548 -13.40 20.43 -16.31
N TYR A 549 -13.33 19.40 -17.17
CA TYR A 549 -12.21 18.45 -17.17
C TYR A 549 -11.92 17.91 -18.57
N ALA A 550 -11.03 18.59 -19.29
CA ALA A 550 -10.48 18.17 -20.57
C ALA A 550 -9.63 16.87 -20.53
N ASP A 551 -9.52 16.21 -19.37
CA ASP A 551 -8.80 14.94 -19.20
C ASP A 551 -9.48 14.03 -18.14
N PRO A 552 -10.15 12.92 -18.56
CA PRO A 552 -10.78 11.95 -17.66
C PRO A 552 -9.85 11.37 -16.58
N ARG A 553 -8.53 11.38 -16.82
CA ARG A 553 -7.52 10.85 -15.88
C ARG A 553 -7.37 11.70 -14.63
N VAL A 554 -7.69 12.99 -14.70
CA VAL A 554 -7.75 13.89 -13.54
C VAL A 554 -8.82 13.42 -12.54
N LEU A 555 -9.88 12.78 -13.05
CA LEU A 555 -10.98 12.24 -12.26
C LEU A 555 -10.74 10.78 -11.83
N GLY A 556 -9.65 10.15 -12.28
CA GLY A 556 -9.31 8.78 -11.99
C GLY A 556 -10.21 7.75 -12.67
N LEU A 557 -10.87 8.13 -13.76
CA LEU A 557 -11.75 7.26 -14.55
C LEU A 557 -10.97 6.59 -15.69
N LEU A 558 -11.41 5.39 -16.09
CA LEU A 558 -10.85 4.73 -17.27
C LEU A 558 -11.41 5.37 -18.56
N PRO A 559 -10.65 5.42 -19.66
CA PRO A 559 -11.13 5.93 -20.94
C PRO A 559 -12.40 5.22 -21.43
N PRO A 560 -13.25 5.85 -22.25
CA PRO A 560 -14.46 5.24 -22.82
C PRO A 560 -14.15 3.91 -23.52
N ARG A 561 -15.03 2.90 -23.40
CA ARG A 561 -14.74 1.56 -23.94
C ARG A 561 -14.48 1.55 -25.45
N VAL A 562 -15.24 2.36 -26.18
CA VAL A 562 -15.07 2.49 -27.64
C VAL A 562 -13.67 2.99 -27.97
N GLU A 563 -13.19 4.01 -27.27
CA GLU A 563 -11.84 4.54 -27.48
C GLU A 563 -10.74 3.54 -27.07
N VAL A 564 -10.99 2.72 -26.03
CA VAL A 564 -10.09 1.62 -25.66
C VAL A 564 -9.95 0.61 -26.79
N ASP A 565 -11.08 0.21 -27.39
CA ASP A 565 -11.10 -0.78 -28.47
C ASP A 565 -10.46 -0.21 -29.75
N ASP A 566 -10.72 1.06 -30.07
CA ASP A 566 -10.12 1.77 -31.20
C ASP A 566 -8.60 1.91 -31.03
N ALA A 567 -8.15 2.33 -29.84
CA ALA A 567 -6.73 2.41 -29.52
C ALA A 567 -6.04 1.04 -29.65
N LEU A 568 -6.70 -0.02 -29.19
CA LEU A 568 -6.14 -1.37 -29.27
C LEU A 568 -6.10 -1.89 -30.72
N ALA A 569 -7.12 -1.59 -31.52
CA ALA A 569 -7.15 -1.90 -32.95
C ALA A 569 -6.01 -1.17 -33.69
N LEU A 570 -5.77 0.10 -33.37
CA LEU A 570 -4.68 0.87 -33.95
C LEU A 570 -3.31 0.28 -33.63
N VAL A 571 -3.05 -0.07 -32.36
CA VAL A 571 -1.78 -0.71 -31.97
C VAL A 571 -1.59 -2.05 -32.68
N ARG A 572 -2.66 -2.85 -32.84
CA ARG A 572 -2.63 -4.11 -33.60
C ARG A 572 -2.25 -3.89 -35.05
N GLU A 573 -2.87 -2.92 -35.71
CA GLU A 573 -2.61 -2.59 -37.10
C GLU A 573 -1.16 -2.16 -37.31
N TYR A 574 -0.66 -1.23 -36.51
CA TYR A 574 0.73 -0.77 -36.58
C TYR A 574 1.72 -1.92 -36.33
N ALA A 575 1.49 -2.75 -35.31
CA ALA A 575 2.36 -3.88 -35.03
C ALA A 575 2.34 -4.92 -36.16
N ALA A 576 1.17 -5.22 -36.73
CA ALA A 576 1.02 -6.16 -37.85
C ALA A 576 1.66 -5.65 -39.15
N ASN A 577 1.64 -4.34 -39.40
CA ASN A 577 2.30 -3.73 -40.55
C ASN A 577 3.81 -3.56 -40.34
N ALA A 578 4.27 -3.38 -39.10
CA ALA A 578 5.68 -3.25 -38.77
C ALA A 578 6.40 -4.59 -38.80
N ARG A 579 5.78 -5.67 -38.29
CA ARG A 579 6.39 -7.01 -38.25
C ARG A 579 6.78 -7.57 -39.63
N THR A 580 6.16 -7.09 -40.71
CA THR A 580 6.49 -7.52 -42.09
C THR A 580 7.75 -6.84 -42.63
N ARG A 581 8.21 -5.77 -41.98
CA ARG A 581 9.34 -4.92 -42.43
C ARG A 581 10.53 -4.96 -41.48
N GLY A 582 10.34 -5.37 -40.23
CA GLY A 582 11.40 -5.46 -39.22
C GLY A 582 10.87 -5.82 -37.83
N GLU A 583 11.72 -5.68 -36.82
CA GLU A 583 11.35 -6.00 -35.44
C GLU A 583 10.43 -4.93 -34.83
N VAL A 584 9.54 -5.36 -33.92
CA VAL A 584 8.66 -4.47 -33.15
C VAL A 584 9.11 -4.48 -31.70
N LEU A 585 9.66 -3.36 -31.23
CA LEU A 585 10.11 -3.22 -29.86
C LEU A 585 8.95 -2.75 -28.97
N PHE A 586 8.43 -3.65 -28.14
CA PHE A 586 7.60 -3.28 -27.00
C PHE A 586 8.51 -2.86 -25.83
N MET A 587 8.92 -1.60 -25.80
CA MET A 587 9.66 -1.04 -24.67
C MET A 587 8.75 -0.91 -23.44
N ASP A 588 7.52 -0.45 -23.66
CA ASP A 588 6.40 -0.46 -22.70
C ASP A 588 5.26 -1.34 -23.25
N GLN A 589 4.21 -1.54 -22.46
CA GLN A 589 2.98 -2.25 -22.83
C GLN A 589 3.18 -3.74 -23.17
N ARG A 590 4.23 -4.39 -22.65
CA ARG A 590 4.54 -5.82 -22.90
C ARG A 590 3.44 -6.78 -22.44
N GLN A 591 2.57 -6.38 -21.52
CA GLN A 591 1.40 -7.17 -21.13
C GLN A 591 0.43 -7.40 -22.30
N LEU A 592 0.45 -6.53 -23.33
CA LEU A 592 -0.35 -6.76 -24.55
C LEU A 592 0.08 -8.05 -25.28
N LEU A 593 1.38 -8.40 -25.21
CA LEU A 593 1.89 -9.68 -25.68
C LEU A 593 1.54 -10.80 -24.68
N ALA A 594 1.78 -10.57 -23.38
CA ALA A 594 1.57 -11.56 -22.32
C ALA A 594 0.13 -12.12 -22.26
N PHE A 595 -0.86 -11.29 -22.58
CA PHE A 595 -2.28 -11.65 -22.55
C PHE A 595 -2.89 -11.84 -23.94
N GLY A 596 -2.06 -11.88 -24.99
CA GLY A 596 -2.50 -12.22 -26.35
C GLY A 596 -3.37 -11.16 -27.02
N TYR A 597 -3.29 -9.91 -26.58
CA TYR A 597 -3.94 -8.78 -27.25
C TYR A 597 -3.26 -8.45 -28.58
N ILE A 598 -1.94 -8.64 -28.66
CA ILE A 598 -1.14 -8.60 -29.90
C ILE A 598 -0.57 -10.01 -30.12
N LYS A 599 -0.72 -10.54 -31.34
CA LYS A 599 -0.33 -11.92 -31.69
C LYS A 599 0.70 -11.94 -32.81
N ASP A 600 1.48 -13.03 -32.85
CA ASP A 600 2.54 -13.32 -33.83
C ASP A 600 3.47 -12.13 -34.11
N VAL A 601 3.84 -11.41 -33.04
CA VAL A 601 4.94 -10.46 -33.03
C VAL A 601 6.05 -11.08 -32.19
N PRO A 602 7.24 -11.33 -32.78
CA PRO A 602 8.39 -11.81 -32.02
C PRO A 602 8.75 -10.85 -30.88
N LEU A 603 8.96 -11.38 -29.68
CA LEU A 603 9.38 -10.63 -28.51
C LEU A 603 10.85 -10.22 -28.66
N VAL A 604 11.10 -8.92 -28.74
CA VAL A 604 12.42 -8.34 -28.45
C VAL A 604 12.57 -8.25 -26.93
N ALA A 605 13.50 -9.01 -26.36
CA ALA A 605 13.64 -9.14 -24.91
C ALA A 605 14.36 -7.92 -24.32
N GLU A 606 15.33 -7.39 -25.05
CA GLU A 606 16.16 -6.24 -24.72
C GLU A 606 15.35 -4.94 -24.61
N TYR A 607 15.98 -3.89 -24.06
CA TYR A 607 15.45 -2.52 -24.06
C TYR A 607 14.07 -2.38 -23.39
N GLU A 608 13.83 -3.18 -22.35
CA GLU A 608 12.67 -3.06 -21.49
C GLU A 608 12.74 -1.75 -20.67
N LYS A 609 11.62 -1.05 -20.53
CA LYS A 609 11.54 0.26 -19.88
C LYS A 609 12.15 0.33 -18.47
N LYS A 610 11.80 -0.58 -17.56
CA LYS A 610 12.32 -0.57 -16.18
C LYS A 610 13.82 -0.88 -16.16
N TYR A 611 14.27 -1.83 -16.96
CA TYR A 611 15.69 -2.12 -17.14
C TYR A 611 16.44 -0.88 -17.61
N LEU A 612 16.00 -0.24 -18.71
CA LEU A 612 16.63 0.97 -19.22
C LEU A 612 16.61 2.12 -18.19
N MET A 613 15.52 2.29 -17.46
CA MET A 613 15.44 3.30 -16.40
C MET A 613 16.43 3.01 -15.26
N ASP A 614 16.53 1.75 -14.82
CA ASP A 614 17.48 1.35 -13.78
C ASP A 614 18.93 1.63 -14.22
N GLN A 615 19.27 1.29 -15.48
CA GLN A 615 20.59 1.58 -16.04
C GLN A 615 20.83 3.09 -16.21
N ALA A 616 19.80 3.89 -16.53
CA ALA A 616 19.91 5.34 -16.67
C ALA A 616 20.12 6.05 -15.33
N MET A 617 19.54 5.54 -14.25
CA MET A 617 19.70 6.08 -12.90
C MET A 617 21.01 5.65 -12.22
N GLY A 618 21.67 4.60 -12.74
CA GLY A 618 22.92 4.07 -12.23
C GLY A 618 24.16 4.56 -12.99
N GLU A 619 25.34 4.23 -12.46
CA GLU A 619 26.63 4.48 -13.15
C GLU A 619 26.91 3.50 -14.30
N THR A 620 26.04 2.50 -14.54
CA THR A 620 26.18 1.51 -15.62
C THR A 620 25.69 2.01 -16.97
N ALA A 621 25.13 3.22 -17.03
CA ALA A 621 24.67 3.84 -18.27
C ALA A 621 25.71 3.76 -19.41
N ALA A 622 26.97 4.04 -19.09
CA ALA A 622 28.09 3.98 -20.05
C ALA A 622 28.32 2.59 -20.67
N GLN A 623 27.87 1.50 -20.01
CA GLN A 623 28.04 0.13 -20.48
C GLN A 623 26.81 -0.37 -21.26
N THR A 624 25.60 0.02 -20.83
CA THR A 624 24.34 -0.44 -21.43
C THR A 624 23.98 0.31 -22.71
N PHE A 625 24.08 1.64 -22.68
CA PHE A 625 23.52 2.49 -23.73
C PHE A 625 24.26 2.47 -25.08
N PRO A 626 25.58 2.20 -25.19
CA PRO A 626 26.24 2.12 -26.50
C PRO A 626 25.62 1.09 -27.46
N ALA A 627 25.23 -0.08 -26.94
CA ALA A 627 24.56 -1.11 -27.76
C ALA A 627 23.17 -0.64 -28.21
N PHE A 628 22.40 -0.06 -27.29
CA PHE A 628 21.09 0.52 -27.58
C PHE A 628 21.17 1.59 -28.67
N TYR A 629 22.13 2.51 -28.56
CA TYR A 629 22.30 3.61 -29.51
C TYR A 629 22.69 3.13 -30.91
N ARG A 630 23.52 2.09 -31.00
CA ARG A 630 23.86 1.46 -32.29
C ARG A 630 22.63 0.84 -32.95
N ASP A 631 21.78 0.17 -32.17
CA ASP A 631 20.54 -0.43 -32.70
C ASP A 631 19.53 0.64 -33.14
N LEU A 632 19.45 1.76 -32.42
CA LEU A 632 18.65 2.92 -32.82
C LEU A 632 19.19 3.53 -34.12
N ALA A 633 20.50 3.77 -34.21
CA ALA A 633 21.15 4.34 -35.40
C ALA A 633 21.02 3.45 -36.64
N ALA A 634 21.06 2.13 -36.45
CA ALA A 634 20.81 1.15 -37.50
C ALA A 634 19.33 1.04 -37.91
N ARG A 635 18.41 1.75 -37.22
CA ARG A 635 16.95 1.67 -37.42
C ARG A 635 16.44 0.22 -37.35
N ARG A 636 16.98 -0.56 -36.41
CA ARG A 636 16.67 -1.98 -36.21
C ARG A 636 15.16 -2.24 -36.07
N PHE A 637 14.45 -1.34 -35.40
CA PHE A 637 13.03 -1.52 -35.09
C PHE A 637 12.17 -0.85 -36.16
N ALA A 638 11.25 -1.60 -36.76
CA ALA A 638 10.24 -1.03 -37.66
C ALA A 638 9.16 -0.25 -36.89
N LEU A 639 8.99 -0.55 -35.60
CA LEU A 639 8.09 0.12 -34.68
C LEU A 639 8.62 0.02 -33.24
N ILE A 640 8.58 1.12 -32.49
CA ILE A 640 8.79 1.14 -31.04
C ILE A 640 7.46 1.52 -30.37
N VAL A 641 7.01 0.70 -29.43
CA VAL A 641 5.85 0.96 -28.57
C VAL A 641 6.35 1.37 -27.19
N SER A 642 6.08 2.63 -26.82
CA SER A 642 6.53 3.21 -25.55
C SER A 642 5.43 4.02 -24.87
N ASP A 643 5.68 4.52 -23.66
CA ASP A 643 4.94 5.67 -23.16
C ASP A 643 5.36 6.94 -23.93
N PRO A 644 4.52 8.01 -23.93
CA PRO A 644 4.86 9.25 -24.59
C PRO A 644 6.17 9.82 -24.07
N LEU A 645 7.16 9.90 -24.96
CA LEU A 645 8.48 10.41 -24.65
C LEU A 645 8.42 11.93 -24.46
N ARG A 646 9.15 12.42 -23.46
CA ARG A 646 9.22 13.84 -23.09
C ARG A 646 10.67 14.25 -22.99
N LEU A 647 11.00 15.43 -23.53
CA LEU A 647 12.33 16.02 -23.51
C LEU A 647 12.57 17.10 -22.43
N PRO A 648 11.56 17.74 -21.81
CA PRO A 648 11.83 18.73 -20.77
C PRO A 648 12.61 18.14 -19.58
N ILE A 649 13.80 18.70 -19.33
CA ILE A 649 14.55 18.54 -18.08
C ILE A 649 13.79 19.25 -16.95
N LYS A 650 13.85 18.67 -15.77
CA LYS A 650 13.13 19.09 -14.57
C LYS A 650 14.09 19.52 -13.50
N ASP A 651 13.74 20.58 -12.78
CA ASP A 651 14.46 21.00 -11.60
C ASP A 651 14.27 19.99 -10.46
N SER A 652 15.14 20.06 -9.45
CA SER A 652 15.14 19.13 -8.31
C SER A 652 13.93 19.29 -7.37
N ASP A 653 13.20 20.40 -7.51
CA ASP A 653 11.92 20.66 -6.84
C ASP A 653 10.73 19.99 -7.55
N TYR A 654 10.92 19.41 -8.74
CA TYR A 654 9.91 18.60 -9.41
C TYR A 654 9.90 17.16 -8.86
N SER A 655 8.71 16.61 -8.64
CA SER A 655 8.56 15.22 -8.15
C SER A 655 9.23 14.24 -9.11
N PHE A 656 10.18 13.45 -8.62
CA PHE A 656 11.01 12.54 -9.43
C PHE A 656 11.76 13.24 -10.58
N GLY A 657 12.21 14.49 -10.38
CA GLY A 657 12.95 15.26 -11.38
C GLY A 657 14.26 14.58 -11.83
N GLU A 658 15.02 14.01 -10.90
CA GLU A 658 16.27 13.30 -11.19
C GLU A 658 16.04 12.06 -12.06
N GLU A 659 15.01 11.26 -11.74
CA GLU A 659 14.62 10.09 -12.53
C GLU A 659 14.14 10.49 -13.93
N ASN A 660 13.35 11.57 -14.03
CA ASN A 660 12.95 12.12 -15.32
C ASN A 660 14.18 12.52 -16.15
N ASN A 661 15.12 13.28 -15.56
CA ASN A 661 16.28 13.79 -16.28
C ASN A 661 17.20 12.67 -16.76
N ALA A 662 17.38 11.63 -15.95
CA ALA A 662 18.10 10.43 -16.34
C ALA A 662 17.43 9.75 -17.55
N TRP A 663 16.10 9.57 -17.50
CA TRP A 663 15.33 9.01 -18.63
C TRP A 663 15.41 9.86 -19.89
N VAL A 664 15.30 11.19 -19.76
CA VAL A 664 15.41 12.12 -20.89
C VAL A 664 16.78 11.99 -21.54
N LYS A 665 17.85 12.07 -20.74
CA LYS A 665 19.23 12.03 -21.22
C LYS A 665 19.54 10.72 -21.93
N TRP A 666 19.27 9.59 -21.28
CA TRP A 666 19.77 8.29 -21.73
C TRP A 666 18.81 7.51 -22.64
N VAL A 667 17.52 7.85 -22.66
CA VAL A 667 16.52 7.07 -23.40
C VAL A 667 15.71 7.93 -24.35
N ALA A 668 15.00 8.95 -23.83
CA ALA A 668 14.03 9.68 -24.64
C ALA A 668 14.68 10.49 -25.78
N ALA A 669 15.73 11.26 -25.48
CA ALA A 669 16.45 12.03 -26.50
C ALA A 669 17.12 11.13 -27.56
N PRO A 670 17.86 10.06 -27.19
CA PRO A 670 18.38 9.07 -28.14
C PRO A 670 17.33 8.44 -29.07
N ILE A 671 16.16 8.08 -28.56
CA ILE A 671 15.09 7.52 -29.42
C ILE A 671 14.62 8.57 -30.41
N LEU A 672 14.30 9.79 -29.94
CA LEU A 672 13.74 10.86 -30.77
C LEU A 672 14.72 11.44 -31.80
N CYS A 673 16.00 11.11 -31.68
CA CYS A 673 17.00 11.36 -32.72
C CYS A 673 16.84 10.50 -33.97
N TYR A 674 16.41 9.25 -33.81
CA TYR A 674 16.35 8.26 -34.90
C TYR A 674 14.92 7.86 -35.27
N TYR A 675 13.95 8.16 -34.41
CA TYR A 675 12.56 7.79 -34.56
C TYR A 675 11.65 8.97 -34.30
N GLU A 676 10.51 9.02 -34.98
CA GLU A 676 9.47 10.03 -34.78
C GLU A 676 8.15 9.40 -34.33
N PRO A 677 7.34 10.11 -33.53
CA PRO A 677 5.99 9.65 -33.18
C PRO A 677 5.09 9.62 -34.42
N ALA A 678 4.70 8.42 -34.86
CA ALA A 678 3.66 8.27 -35.88
C ALA A 678 2.28 8.53 -35.28
N VAL A 679 2.05 8.05 -34.05
CA VAL A 679 0.81 8.26 -33.29
C VAL A 679 1.17 8.43 -31.82
N THR A 680 0.54 9.41 -31.16
CA THR A 680 0.59 9.55 -29.69
C THR A 680 -0.82 9.46 -29.13
N LEU A 681 -1.10 8.34 -28.47
CA LEU A 681 -2.33 8.09 -27.73
C LEU A 681 -2.07 8.47 -26.26
N ALA A 682 -2.04 9.78 -26.00
CA ALA A 682 -1.63 10.30 -24.70
C ALA A 682 -2.48 9.74 -23.57
N GLU A 683 -3.80 9.63 -23.76
CA GLU A 683 -4.76 9.08 -22.80
C GLU A 683 -4.42 7.67 -22.34
N PHE A 684 -4.01 6.81 -23.28
CA PHE A 684 -3.65 5.42 -23.05
C PHE A 684 -2.20 5.21 -22.61
N ARG A 685 -1.41 6.30 -22.53
CA ARG A 685 0.04 6.27 -22.30
C ARG A 685 0.76 5.41 -23.33
N ILE A 686 0.43 5.63 -24.61
CA ILE A 686 1.04 4.92 -25.72
C ILE A 686 1.56 5.93 -26.74
N GLN A 687 2.77 5.69 -27.21
CA GLN A 687 3.36 6.35 -28.34
C GLN A 687 3.94 5.28 -29.26
N LEU A 688 3.58 5.38 -30.54
CA LEU A 688 4.02 4.50 -31.60
C LEU A 688 5.07 5.27 -32.41
N LEU A 689 6.33 4.83 -32.36
CA LEU A 689 7.42 5.51 -33.03
C LEU A 689 7.94 4.70 -34.21
N VAL A 690 8.16 5.40 -35.32
CA VAL A 690 8.68 4.82 -36.58
C VAL A 690 10.02 5.45 -36.95
N PRO A 691 10.89 4.76 -37.69
CA PRO A 691 12.20 5.29 -38.05
C PRO A 691 12.10 6.58 -38.89
N LEU A 692 12.92 7.57 -38.56
CA LEU A 692 13.09 8.77 -39.38
C LEU A 692 13.77 8.43 -40.70
N LYS A 693 13.27 9.05 -41.79
CA LYS A 693 13.92 8.97 -43.11
C LYS A 693 15.30 9.64 -43.10
N THR A 694 15.42 10.78 -42.42
CA THR A 694 16.65 11.57 -42.29
C THR A 694 16.87 11.96 -40.84
N VAL A 695 18.07 11.76 -40.32
CA VAL A 695 18.46 12.13 -38.95
C VAL A 695 18.89 13.59 -38.95
N SER A 696 18.46 14.36 -37.95
CA SER A 696 18.88 15.76 -37.81
C SER A 696 20.39 15.84 -37.53
N PRO A 697 21.14 16.73 -38.21
CA PRO A 697 22.55 16.96 -37.91
C PRO A 697 22.77 17.52 -36.48
N ASP A 698 21.74 18.09 -35.86
CA ASP A 698 21.78 18.61 -34.49
C ASP A 698 21.57 17.51 -33.43
N CYS A 699 21.34 16.26 -33.85
CA CYS A 699 21.28 15.15 -32.91
C CYS A 699 22.69 14.83 -32.37
N VAL A 700 22.96 15.30 -31.16
CA VAL A 700 24.16 14.93 -30.40
C VAL A 700 23.78 13.86 -29.37
N MET A 701 24.28 12.65 -29.56
CA MET A 701 24.08 11.57 -28.60
C MET A 701 24.86 11.87 -27.31
N PRO A 702 24.32 11.55 -26.12
CA PRO A 702 25.10 11.63 -24.89
C PRO A 702 26.35 10.77 -25.03
N LEU A 703 27.52 11.37 -24.85
CA LEU A 703 28.75 10.59 -24.72
C LEU A 703 28.67 9.80 -23.39
N PRO A 704 29.01 8.50 -23.40
CA PRO A 704 29.01 7.66 -22.20
C PRO A 704 29.96 8.20 -21.11
#